data_AF-A0A6P7LL96-F1
#
_entry.id   AF-A0A6P7LL96-F1
#
_cell.length_a   1.000
_cell.length_b   1.000
_cell.length_c   1.000
_cell.angle_alpha   90.00
_cell.angle_beta   90.00
_cell.angle_gamma   90.00
#
_symmetry.space_group_name_H-M   'P 1'
#
loop_
_entity.id
_entity.type
_entity.pdbx_description
1 polymer ?
#
loop_
_entity_poly.entity_id
_entity_poly.type
_entity_poly.pdbx_seq_one_letter_code
_entity_poly.pdbx_strand_id
1 'polypeptide(L)'
;MTSTRSAALHPSGRSCANARAAAGPSASPETPKLLAFVLIVSVKLLVPVQQTAAHPQCLDFEPPFKPAWHLEFCAQYEQFGCCDQRTDNAIAERYWDIIDQLEAAGVELCADLLKEVMCQECSPYAAHLYDAEDPYTPVRELPGLCLGYCSHLHGRCRHVVKYLTENQLLRDTAERDAATFCSLVQLSDPDYCYPDVLKNSDLNSNLGRVAEDPRGCLQLCLTEVANSLRNPVLMLHSGDDTHRMFIAEQLGFVWVYLPDGTRLEPPFLDLSGEVLTTPWLGDERGFLGMAFHPQYRHNGRFFVYYSIQVHGQLDRIRISEMKVSEHDMNTADPHSERVILEIDEPAANHNGGQLLFGLDGYLYIFTGDGGKAGDPFGKYGNAQNKTALLGKALRIDVDGDASDGARYRIPPDNPFVAQADARPEVFAYGVRNMWRCSVDRGDPLSRHGRGRIFCGDVGQNRYEEVDIIVKGGNYGWRAKEGFECYDLKLCQNSSLNDILPIFAYSHHVGKSVTGGYVYRGCESPNLNGLYVFGDFMSGRILALEEDKATGAWRERNVCMGDTKTCSFPGLINHYHKFIISFAEDEAGELYFLATSYPSATSPFGTVFKFMDPSRRAPPGKCKKKPLPVKVRGKKIPFVPRELPVLHTDAKPTRPPPKRITFTPKAPVASSRIRTTTAAAARPRWEAPPSETRKDKPAKPWGKNKQETSAHTKKNSAKQKKTTGTPNVKSKDKVKAKTRQTDADGLKGKTGVTKRKSPPRKGAQREVHRQREDLKVKGRLKENKTRTSAKTNATVWNRREEKKHRAL
;
A
#
# COMPACT_ATOMS: atom_id res chain seq x y z
N MET A 1 -44.84 -37.42 -21.35
CA MET A 1 -44.38 -38.24 -22.50
C MET A 1 -42.89 -38.49 -22.25
N THR A 2 -42.44 -39.65 -21.76
CA THR A 2 -42.24 -40.97 -22.45
C THR A 2 -41.12 -40.88 -23.49
N SER A 3 -40.08 -41.73 -23.56
CA SER A 3 -39.73 -43.05 -22.94
C SER A 3 -38.17 -43.13 -22.93
N THR A 4 -37.37 -43.54 -21.93
CA THR A 4 -37.24 -44.73 -21.02
C THR A 4 -36.72 -46.05 -21.63
N ARG A 5 -35.80 -46.71 -20.88
CA ARG A 5 -35.07 -48.02 -21.00
C ARG A 5 -33.57 -47.89 -21.34
N SER A 6 -32.61 -48.66 -20.80
CA SER A 6 -32.56 -49.76 -19.79
C SER A 6 -31.12 -49.83 -19.20
N ALA A 7 -30.71 -50.38 -18.05
CA ALA A 7 -31.21 -51.35 -17.04
C ALA A 7 -31.21 -52.85 -17.46
N ALA A 8 -30.69 -53.84 -16.71
CA ALA A 8 -29.90 -53.92 -15.44
C ALA A 8 -29.45 -55.41 -15.22
N LEU A 9 -28.60 -55.75 -14.22
CA LEU A 9 -28.66 -57.02 -13.43
C LEU A 9 -27.62 -57.15 -12.28
N HIS A 10 -27.83 -58.12 -11.39
CA HIS A 10 -27.13 -58.43 -10.12
C HIS A 10 -26.84 -59.95 -10.01
N PRO A 11 -26.01 -60.44 -9.06
CA PRO A 11 -26.60 -61.15 -7.89
C PRO A 11 -25.82 -61.08 -6.54
N SER A 12 -26.45 -61.65 -5.51
CA SER A 12 -25.99 -61.97 -4.12
C SER A 12 -24.92 -63.07 -4.04
N GLY A 13 -24.26 -63.40 -2.90
CA GLY A 13 -24.36 -62.97 -1.49
C GLY A 13 -24.68 -64.12 -0.50
N ARG A 14 -23.77 -64.41 0.46
CA ARG A 14 -23.81 -65.39 1.62
C ARG A 14 -22.47 -65.30 2.40
N SER A 15 -22.22 -65.92 3.56
CA SER A 15 -22.90 -65.97 4.89
C SER A 15 -21.98 -66.66 5.93
N CYS A 16 -22.27 -66.51 7.25
CA CYS A 16 -21.66 -67.24 8.41
C CYS A 16 -20.18 -66.91 8.78
N ALA A 17 -19.60 -67.13 9.99
CA ALA A 17 -20.00 -67.22 11.43
C ALA A 17 -18.92 -68.07 12.19
N ASN A 18 -18.70 -68.08 13.53
CA ASN A 18 -18.85 -67.11 14.64
C ASN A 18 -18.26 -67.71 15.97
N ALA A 19 -17.40 -66.99 16.71
CA ALA A 19 -16.80 -67.34 18.04
C ALA A 19 -16.10 -66.08 18.66
N ARG A 20 -15.92 -65.75 19.97
CA ARG A 20 -16.18 -66.32 21.33
C ARG A 20 -15.24 -67.43 21.82
N ALA A 21 -14.66 -67.43 23.05
CA ALA A 21 -14.59 -66.50 24.20
C ALA A 21 -13.28 -66.80 25.02
N ALA A 22 -12.93 -66.36 26.26
CA ALA A 22 -13.60 -65.67 27.38
C ALA A 22 -12.57 -64.91 28.29
N ALA A 23 -12.81 -64.79 29.61
CA ALA A 23 -11.89 -64.27 30.67
C ALA A 23 -11.51 -65.42 31.66
N GLY A 24 -10.47 -65.42 32.51
CA GLY A 24 -9.98 -64.46 33.54
C GLY A 24 -9.98 -65.20 34.93
N PRO A 25 -9.62 -64.62 36.10
CA PRO A 25 -8.83 -63.42 36.44
C PRO A 25 -7.74 -63.66 37.55
N SER A 26 -7.14 -62.59 38.11
CA SER A 26 -6.90 -62.35 39.58
C SER A 26 -5.52 -61.83 40.04
N ALA A 27 -5.56 -61.06 41.15
CA ALA A 27 -4.54 -60.77 42.19
C ALA A 27 -3.23 -59.97 41.88
N SER A 28 -2.96 -59.04 42.80
CA SER A 28 -1.70 -58.37 43.13
C SER A 28 -1.50 -58.48 44.66
N PRO A 29 -0.46 -57.96 45.34
CA PRO A 29 0.70 -57.15 44.90
C PRO A 29 2.07 -57.63 45.45
N GLU A 30 3.18 -56.94 45.12
CA GLU A 30 4.24 -56.55 46.09
C GLU A 30 5.32 -55.63 45.47
N THR A 31 6.18 -55.01 46.30
CA THR A 31 7.38 -54.22 45.91
C THR A 31 8.47 -54.42 46.97
N PRO A 32 9.79 -54.32 46.66
CA PRO A 32 10.48 -53.05 47.00
C PRO A 32 11.78 -52.69 46.23
N LYS A 33 12.21 -51.42 46.41
CA LYS A 33 13.59 -50.87 46.46
C LYS A 33 14.46 -50.68 45.19
N LEU A 34 14.73 -49.38 44.95
CA LEU A 34 16.02 -48.72 44.63
C LEU A 34 17.06 -49.42 43.72
N LEU A 35 17.33 -48.77 42.58
CA LEU A 35 18.64 -48.13 42.36
C LEU A 35 18.50 -47.00 41.32
N ALA A 36 19.28 -45.92 41.47
CA ALA A 36 19.24 -44.77 40.58
C ALA A 36 20.57 -44.66 39.81
N PHE A 37 20.51 -44.38 38.50
CA PHE A 37 21.59 -43.67 37.80
C PHE A 37 21.06 -42.91 36.58
N VAL A 38 21.81 -41.89 36.16
CA VAL A 38 21.43 -40.92 35.12
C VAL A 38 21.45 -41.55 33.73
N LEU A 39 20.44 -41.26 32.91
CA LEU A 39 20.52 -41.38 31.46
C LEU A 39 19.83 -40.19 30.77
N ILE A 40 20.57 -39.48 29.93
CA ILE A 40 20.11 -38.29 29.20
C ILE A 40 19.21 -38.75 28.06
N VAL A 41 17.95 -38.31 28.06
CA VAL A 41 16.97 -38.63 27.01
C VAL A 41 17.23 -37.78 25.78
N SER A 42 18.12 -38.29 24.91
CA SER A 42 18.46 -37.71 23.62
C SER A 42 17.35 -37.91 22.58
N VAL A 43 16.17 -37.32 22.83
CA VAL A 43 15.13 -37.18 21.80
C VAL A 43 15.65 -36.21 20.74
N LYS A 44 16.24 -36.76 19.68
CA LYS A 44 16.39 -36.06 18.41
C LYS A 44 14.98 -35.83 17.86
N LEU A 45 14.44 -34.65 18.12
CA LEU A 45 13.24 -34.19 17.43
C LEU A 45 13.61 -34.01 15.96
N LEU A 46 13.26 -34.99 15.13
CA LEU A 46 13.32 -34.88 13.67
C LEU A 46 12.24 -33.90 13.24
N VAL A 47 12.52 -32.61 13.39
CA VAL A 47 11.82 -31.55 12.67
C VAL A 47 12.03 -31.85 11.19
N PRO A 48 10.96 -32.08 10.39
CA PRO A 48 11.13 -32.14 8.95
C PRO A 48 11.57 -30.76 8.50
N VAL A 49 12.78 -30.67 7.96
CA VAL A 49 13.25 -29.47 7.25
C VAL A 49 12.45 -29.43 5.95
N GLN A 50 11.25 -28.84 6.02
CA GLN A 50 10.48 -28.48 4.83
C GLN A 50 11.39 -27.60 3.97
N GLN A 51 11.74 -28.10 2.79
CA GLN A 51 12.54 -27.38 1.81
C GLN A 51 12.01 -25.95 1.60
N THR A 52 12.93 -25.01 1.42
CA THR A 52 12.60 -23.65 1.01
C THR A 52 12.07 -23.70 -0.41
N ALA A 53 10.74 -23.65 -0.56
CA ALA A 53 10.12 -23.68 -1.88
C ALA A 53 10.55 -22.47 -2.72
N ALA A 54 11.20 -22.72 -3.85
CA ALA A 54 11.55 -21.68 -4.81
C ALA A 54 10.30 -21.27 -5.60
N HIS A 55 9.94 -19.99 -5.51
CA HIS A 55 8.81 -19.46 -6.26
C HIS A 55 9.15 -19.26 -7.75
N PRO A 56 8.14 -19.33 -8.64
CA PRO A 56 8.32 -19.20 -10.10
C PRO A 56 9.02 -17.88 -10.50
N GLN A 57 9.99 -17.97 -11.41
CA GLN A 57 10.89 -16.86 -11.78
C GLN A 57 11.58 -17.13 -13.13
N CYS A 58 11.82 -16.08 -13.90
CA CYS A 58 12.41 -16.07 -15.25
C CYS A 58 13.90 -15.68 -15.23
N LEU A 59 14.62 -15.93 -16.34
CA LEU A 59 16.09 -15.72 -16.46
C LEU A 59 16.54 -14.26 -16.36
N ASP A 60 15.63 -13.32 -16.58
CA ASP A 60 15.78 -11.87 -16.38
C ASP A 60 15.32 -11.42 -14.98
N PHE A 61 15.17 -12.38 -14.07
CA PHE A 61 14.63 -12.32 -12.70
C PHE A 61 13.13 -12.00 -12.61
N GLU A 62 12.43 -11.78 -13.72
CA GLU A 62 11.02 -11.41 -13.77
C GLU A 62 10.07 -12.55 -13.33
N PRO A 63 8.82 -12.27 -12.96
CA PRO A 63 7.81 -13.31 -12.79
C PRO A 63 7.44 -13.94 -14.15
N PRO A 64 7.03 -15.22 -14.17
CA PRO A 64 6.33 -15.76 -15.32
C PRO A 64 4.99 -15.04 -15.52
N PHE A 65 4.57 -14.93 -16.77
CA PHE A 65 3.39 -14.21 -17.20
C PHE A 65 2.57 -15.04 -18.19
N LYS A 66 1.34 -14.61 -18.47
CA LYS A 66 0.64 -15.05 -19.67
C LYS A 66 1.10 -14.21 -20.88
N PRO A 67 1.59 -14.82 -21.97
CA PRO A 67 1.86 -14.15 -23.24
C PRO A 67 0.69 -13.28 -23.72
N ALA A 68 1.00 -12.17 -24.38
CA ALA A 68 -0.01 -11.27 -24.95
C ALA A 68 -0.51 -11.73 -26.33
N TRP A 69 0.23 -12.64 -26.96
CA TRP A 69 0.02 -13.24 -28.27
C TRP A 69 0.35 -14.73 -28.19
N HIS A 70 -0.07 -15.50 -29.20
CA HIS A 70 0.24 -16.93 -29.31
C HIS A 70 1.77 -17.17 -29.35
N LEU A 71 2.21 -18.30 -28.80
CA LEU A 71 3.58 -18.80 -28.95
C LEU A 71 3.54 -19.96 -29.96
N GLU A 72 4.20 -19.82 -31.10
CA GLU A 72 4.15 -20.78 -32.19
C GLU A 72 5.12 -21.96 -31.95
N PHE A 73 6.25 -21.70 -31.28
CA PHE A 73 7.27 -22.71 -31.07
C PHE A 73 7.09 -23.42 -29.71
N CYS A 74 7.28 -22.72 -28.60
CA CYS A 74 7.18 -23.23 -27.23
C CYS A 74 5.74 -23.12 -26.67
N ALA A 75 4.74 -23.49 -27.49
CA ALA A 75 3.30 -23.36 -27.24
C ALA A 75 2.84 -23.94 -25.89
N GLN A 76 3.54 -24.92 -25.32
CA GLN A 76 3.24 -25.49 -24.00
C GLN A 76 3.28 -24.45 -22.85
N TYR A 77 3.90 -23.27 -23.06
CA TYR A 77 3.97 -22.18 -22.09
C TYR A 77 3.00 -21.00 -22.39
N GLU A 78 2.10 -21.13 -23.38
CA GLU A 78 1.14 -20.08 -23.79
C GLU A 78 0.19 -19.64 -22.65
N GLN A 79 -0.08 -20.50 -21.67
CA GLN A 79 -0.95 -20.13 -20.54
C GLN A 79 -0.20 -19.43 -19.41
N PHE A 80 1.04 -19.83 -19.12
CA PHE A 80 1.89 -19.28 -18.05
C PHE A 80 3.36 -19.68 -18.28
N GLY A 81 4.26 -18.70 -18.43
CA GLY A 81 5.68 -18.95 -18.69
C GLY A 81 6.50 -17.66 -18.84
N CYS A 82 7.74 -17.79 -19.30
CA CYS A 82 8.73 -16.71 -19.35
C CYS A 82 9.01 -16.13 -20.75
N CYS A 83 8.38 -16.66 -21.80
CA CYS A 83 8.56 -16.17 -23.17
C CYS A 83 7.43 -15.24 -23.62
N ASP A 84 7.79 -14.17 -24.34
CA ASP A 84 6.90 -13.56 -25.32
C ASP A 84 7.22 -14.09 -26.73
N GLN A 85 6.47 -13.62 -27.74
CA GLN A 85 6.65 -14.04 -29.13
C GLN A 85 8.06 -13.74 -29.68
N ARG A 86 8.77 -12.74 -29.15
CA ARG A 86 10.15 -12.45 -29.58
C ARG A 86 11.14 -13.46 -29.02
N THR A 87 11.00 -13.83 -27.75
CA THR A 87 11.84 -14.88 -27.15
C THR A 87 11.52 -16.25 -27.78
N ASP A 88 10.25 -16.55 -28.02
CA ASP A 88 9.78 -17.76 -28.70
C ASP A 88 10.39 -17.90 -30.11
N ASN A 89 10.33 -16.83 -30.92
CA ASN A 89 10.96 -16.80 -32.23
C ASN A 89 12.50 -16.93 -32.14
N ALA A 90 13.15 -16.29 -31.17
CA ALA A 90 14.60 -16.40 -30.98
C ALA A 90 15.06 -17.79 -30.44
N ILE A 91 14.15 -18.57 -29.85
CA ILE A 91 14.38 -20.00 -29.55
C ILE A 91 14.18 -20.83 -30.82
N ALA A 92 13.14 -20.54 -31.61
CA ALA A 92 12.86 -21.21 -32.88
C ALA A 92 13.99 -21.03 -33.92
N GLU A 93 14.51 -19.81 -34.09
CA GLU A 93 15.64 -19.50 -34.98
C GLU A 93 16.86 -20.36 -34.60
N ARG A 94 17.30 -20.30 -33.34
CA ARG A 94 18.40 -21.13 -32.82
C ARG A 94 18.15 -22.63 -32.95
N TYR A 95 16.89 -23.07 -32.86
CA TYR A 95 16.54 -24.47 -33.03
C TYR A 95 16.72 -24.93 -34.48
N TRP A 96 16.21 -24.17 -35.45
CA TRP A 96 16.37 -24.49 -36.87
C TRP A 96 17.83 -24.42 -37.32
N ASP A 97 18.60 -23.43 -36.83
CA ASP A 97 20.06 -23.36 -37.03
C ASP A 97 20.80 -24.64 -36.59
N ILE A 98 20.29 -25.37 -35.58
CA ILE A 98 20.85 -26.65 -35.12
C ILE A 98 20.31 -27.80 -35.97
N ILE A 99 19.02 -27.84 -36.28
CA ILE A 99 18.40 -28.90 -37.10
C ILE A 99 19.04 -28.97 -38.50
N ASP A 100 19.31 -27.83 -39.15
CA ASP A 100 19.96 -27.78 -40.46
C ASP A 100 21.42 -28.29 -40.45
N GLN A 101 22.01 -28.47 -39.26
CA GLN A 101 23.34 -29.06 -39.06
C GLN A 101 23.31 -30.55 -38.69
N LEU A 102 22.13 -31.17 -38.57
CA LEU A 102 21.96 -32.59 -38.27
C LEU A 102 21.63 -33.41 -39.52
N GLU A 103 22.20 -34.61 -39.60
CA GLU A 103 21.77 -35.63 -40.57
C GLU A 103 20.33 -36.09 -40.25
N ALA A 104 19.59 -36.58 -41.24
CA ALA A 104 18.17 -36.94 -41.10
C ALA A 104 17.89 -37.92 -39.93
N ALA A 105 18.79 -38.88 -39.68
CA ALA A 105 18.68 -39.79 -38.54
C ALA A 105 18.91 -39.11 -37.18
N GLY A 106 19.72 -38.04 -37.13
CA GLY A 106 19.85 -37.18 -35.95
C GLY A 106 18.58 -36.38 -35.68
N VAL A 107 17.95 -35.84 -36.74
CA VAL A 107 16.65 -35.14 -36.64
C VAL A 107 15.57 -36.06 -36.08
N GLU A 108 15.38 -37.26 -36.67
CA GLU A 108 14.40 -38.25 -36.20
C GLU A 108 14.64 -38.69 -34.73
N LEU A 109 15.89 -38.74 -34.28
CA LEU A 109 16.23 -39.13 -32.91
C LEU A 109 16.07 -38.01 -31.89
N CYS A 110 16.19 -36.74 -32.29
CA CYS A 110 16.49 -35.64 -31.36
C CYS A 110 15.68 -34.36 -31.52
N ALA A 111 14.87 -34.19 -32.59
CA ALA A 111 14.10 -32.97 -32.82
C ALA A 111 13.21 -32.57 -31.62
N ASP A 112 12.46 -33.51 -31.05
CA ASP A 112 11.58 -33.25 -29.91
C ASP A 112 12.36 -32.95 -28.63
N LEU A 113 13.37 -33.76 -28.30
CA LEU A 113 14.19 -33.61 -27.09
C LEU A 113 15.00 -32.30 -27.10
N LEU A 114 15.49 -31.88 -28.27
CA LEU A 114 16.15 -30.60 -28.47
C LEU A 114 15.18 -29.44 -28.21
N LYS A 115 13.97 -29.52 -28.76
CA LYS A 115 12.90 -28.53 -28.53
C LYS A 115 12.49 -28.46 -27.06
N GLU A 116 12.28 -29.60 -26.42
CA GLU A 116 11.93 -29.68 -24.99
C GLU A 116 12.99 -29.00 -24.09
N VAL A 117 14.27 -29.23 -24.37
CA VAL A 117 15.39 -28.59 -23.63
C VAL A 117 15.46 -27.08 -23.91
N MET A 118 15.42 -26.66 -25.17
CA MET A 118 15.56 -25.24 -25.53
C MET A 118 14.37 -24.39 -25.05
N CYS A 119 13.16 -24.94 -25.06
CA CYS A 119 11.98 -24.27 -24.51
C CYS A 119 12.01 -24.12 -22.97
N GLN A 120 13.03 -24.60 -22.24
CA GLN A 120 13.13 -24.33 -20.80
C GLN A 120 13.46 -22.87 -20.47
N GLU A 121 13.94 -22.08 -21.42
CA GLU A 121 13.99 -20.61 -21.30
C GLU A 121 12.58 -20.00 -21.10
N CYS A 122 11.53 -20.67 -21.62
CA CYS A 122 10.13 -20.27 -21.45
C CYS A 122 9.47 -20.85 -20.18
N SER A 123 10.15 -21.72 -19.43
CA SER A 123 9.59 -22.38 -18.25
C SER A 123 9.26 -21.38 -17.14
N PRO A 124 8.14 -21.51 -16.41
CA PRO A 124 7.86 -20.65 -15.25
C PRO A 124 8.88 -20.81 -14.10
N TYR A 125 9.76 -21.82 -14.17
CA TYR A 125 10.87 -22.02 -13.23
C TYR A 125 12.24 -21.81 -13.89
N ALA A 126 12.32 -21.08 -15.01
CA ALA A 126 13.56 -20.91 -15.78
C ALA A 126 14.73 -20.39 -14.93
N ALA A 127 14.52 -19.43 -14.02
CA ALA A 127 15.57 -18.96 -13.11
C ALA A 127 16.18 -20.11 -12.28
N HIS A 128 15.34 -20.96 -11.69
CA HIS A 128 15.83 -22.07 -10.88
C HIS A 128 16.45 -23.18 -11.76
N LEU A 129 15.83 -23.48 -12.91
CA LEU A 129 16.37 -24.44 -13.88
C LEU A 129 17.79 -24.07 -14.35
N TYR A 130 18.10 -22.79 -14.49
CA TYR A 130 19.40 -22.32 -14.95
C TYR A 130 20.30 -21.77 -13.82
N ASP A 131 20.00 -22.06 -12.53
CA ASP A 131 20.79 -21.65 -11.35
C ASP A 131 21.02 -20.13 -11.29
N ALA A 132 19.98 -19.38 -11.63
CA ALA A 132 19.93 -17.93 -11.85
C ALA A 132 18.84 -17.26 -10.97
N GLU A 133 18.67 -17.73 -9.73
CA GLU A 133 17.71 -17.14 -8.78
C GLU A 133 18.17 -15.76 -8.25
N ASP A 134 19.49 -15.52 -8.21
CA ASP A 134 20.12 -14.33 -7.67
C ASP A 134 21.07 -13.65 -8.69
N PRO A 135 21.25 -12.32 -8.64
CA PRO A 135 21.99 -11.57 -9.67
C PRO A 135 23.53 -11.68 -9.57
N TYR A 136 24.07 -12.48 -8.65
CA TYR A 136 25.51 -12.72 -8.49
C TYR A 136 25.94 -14.11 -8.95
N THR A 137 25.01 -15.07 -9.11
CA THR A 137 25.29 -16.39 -9.67
C THR A 137 25.24 -16.37 -11.20
N PRO A 138 26.27 -16.86 -11.92
CA PRO A 138 26.24 -16.92 -13.37
C PRO A 138 25.24 -17.95 -13.90
N VAL A 139 24.34 -17.49 -14.77
CA VAL A 139 23.36 -18.33 -15.49
C VAL A 139 24.06 -19.51 -16.18
N ARG A 140 23.51 -20.72 -16.02
CA ARG A 140 23.98 -21.94 -16.68
C ARG A 140 23.75 -21.88 -18.19
N GLU A 141 24.52 -22.65 -18.95
CA GLU A 141 24.30 -22.84 -20.39
C GLU A 141 23.22 -23.88 -20.69
N LEU A 142 23.00 -24.84 -19.78
CA LEU A 142 21.98 -25.89 -19.89
C LEU A 142 21.03 -25.86 -18.68
N PRO A 143 19.72 -26.11 -18.88
CA PRO A 143 18.75 -26.25 -17.80
C PRO A 143 19.05 -27.48 -16.94
N GLY A 144 18.57 -27.43 -15.69
CA GLY A 144 18.61 -28.51 -14.72
C GLY A 144 17.76 -29.69 -15.14
N LEU A 145 18.37 -30.76 -15.64
CA LEU A 145 17.66 -31.96 -16.08
C LEU A 145 17.61 -33.02 -14.98
N CYS A 146 16.46 -33.67 -14.81
CA CYS A 146 16.32 -34.82 -13.92
C CYS A 146 17.16 -35.98 -14.43
N LEU A 147 17.78 -36.75 -13.51
CA LEU A 147 18.75 -37.80 -13.87
C LEU A 147 18.24 -38.79 -14.92
N GLY A 148 16.98 -39.20 -14.84
CA GLY A 148 16.35 -40.09 -15.84
C GLY A 148 16.18 -39.42 -17.21
N TYR A 149 15.68 -38.18 -17.26
CA TYR A 149 15.52 -37.44 -18.51
C TYR A 149 16.86 -37.09 -19.15
N CYS A 150 17.85 -36.68 -18.35
CA CYS A 150 19.21 -36.46 -18.82
C CYS A 150 19.85 -37.73 -19.40
N SER A 151 19.65 -38.89 -18.74
CA SER A 151 20.15 -40.17 -19.24
C SER A 151 19.52 -40.55 -20.58
N HIS A 152 18.22 -40.25 -20.78
CA HIS A 152 17.53 -40.43 -22.06
C HIS A 152 18.06 -39.47 -23.14
N LEU A 153 18.21 -38.18 -22.82
CA LEU A 153 18.78 -37.17 -23.71
C LEU A 153 20.21 -37.55 -24.16
N HIS A 154 21.09 -37.92 -23.23
CA HIS A 154 22.45 -38.36 -23.56
C HIS A 154 22.43 -39.68 -24.37
N GLY A 155 21.57 -40.62 -24.01
CA GLY A 155 21.45 -41.92 -24.68
C GLY A 155 21.09 -41.80 -26.17
N ARG A 156 20.17 -40.90 -26.53
CA ARG A 156 19.76 -40.66 -27.92
C ARG A 156 20.57 -39.56 -28.62
N CYS A 157 20.95 -38.50 -27.91
CA CYS A 157 21.27 -37.19 -28.49
C CYS A 157 22.57 -36.54 -27.99
N ARG A 158 23.49 -37.29 -27.37
CA ARG A 158 24.80 -36.74 -26.93
C ARG A 158 25.53 -35.89 -28.00
N HIS A 159 25.47 -36.31 -29.26
CA HIS A 159 26.12 -35.65 -30.40
C HIS A 159 25.53 -34.26 -30.73
N VAL A 160 24.35 -33.93 -30.18
CA VAL A 160 23.67 -32.63 -30.30
C VAL A 160 24.11 -31.66 -29.20
N VAL A 161 24.56 -32.16 -28.04
CA VAL A 161 24.93 -31.35 -26.86
C VAL A 161 26.00 -30.30 -27.21
N LYS A 162 26.91 -30.61 -28.14
CA LYS A 162 27.93 -29.66 -28.63
C LYS A 162 27.37 -28.35 -29.20
N TYR A 163 26.12 -28.35 -29.68
CA TYR A 163 25.42 -27.16 -30.18
C TYR A 163 24.64 -26.40 -29.10
N LEU A 164 24.32 -27.05 -27.97
CA LEU A 164 23.55 -26.46 -26.87
C LEU A 164 24.40 -25.73 -25.82
N THR A 165 25.72 -25.90 -25.84
CA THR A 165 26.64 -25.30 -24.86
C THR A 165 28.00 -25.08 -25.51
N GLU A 166 28.66 -23.97 -25.16
CA GLU A 166 30.05 -23.68 -25.53
C GLU A 166 31.04 -24.29 -24.54
N ASN A 167 30.58 -24.63 -23.33
CA ASN A 167 31.37 -25.19 -22.25
C ASN A 167 32.12 -26.46 -22.63
N GLN A 168 33.45 -26.37 -22.71
CA GLN A 168 34.28 -27.53 -23.08
C GLN A 168 34.13 -28.70 -22.10
N LEU A 169 33.84 -28.47 -20.80
CA LEU A 169 33.65 -29.55 -19.84
C LEU A 169 32.34 -30.33 -20.09
N LEU A 170 31.26 -29.64 -20.44
CA LEU A 170 29.98 -30.29 -20.78
C LEU A 170 30.10 -31.05 -22.11
N ARG A 171 30.79 -30.46 -23.11
CA ARG A 171 31.12 -31.12 -24.38
C ARG A 171 31.97 -32.38 -24.18
N ASP A 172 33.08 -32.28 -23.45
CA ASP A 172 34.02 -33.37 -23.22
C ASP A 172 33.42 -34.53 -22.39
N THR A 173 32.43 -34.25 -21.53
CA THR A 173 31.75 -35.27 -20.73
C THR A 173 30.59 -35.94 -21.48
N ALA A 174 29.81 -35.18 -22.27
CA ALA A 174 28.73 -35.72 -23.09
C ALA A 174 29.20 -36.74 -24.16
N GLU A 175 30.43 -36.63 -24.66
CA GLU A 175 30.99 -37.62 -25.59
C GLU A 175 31.68 -38.82 -24.89
N ARG A 176 31.69 -38.87 -23.54
CA ARG A 176 32.43 -39.90 -22.77
C ARG A 176 31.57 -40.71 -21.80
N ASP A 177 30.77 -40.05 -20.97
CA ASP A 177 30.05 -40.71 -19.87
C ASP A 177 28.77 -39.96 -19.47
N ALA A 178 27.65 -40.67 -19.59
CA ALA A 178 26.32 -40.21 -19.20
C ALA A 178 26.23 -39.89 -17.70
N ALA A 179 26.90 -40.64 -16.82
CA ALA A 179 26.81 -40.43 -15.39
C ALA A 179 27.51 -39.12 -14.99
N THR A 180 28.73 -38.90 -15.46
CA THR A 180 29.48 -37.65 -15.26
C THR A 180 28.74 -36.47 -15.88
N PHE A 181 28.30 -36.55 -17.14
CA PHE A 181 27.55 -35.47 -17.80
C PHE A 181 26.29 -35.11 -17.01
N CYS A 182 25.45 -36.09 -16.65
CA CYS A 182 24.22 -35.82 -15.92
C CYS A 182 24.47 -35.34 -14.48
N SER A 183 25.58 -35.73 -13.83
CA SER A 183 25.96 -35.15 -12.53
C SER A 183 26.36 -33.67 -12.59
N LEU A 184 26.77 -33.16 -13.77
CA LEU A 184 27.04 -31.73 -13.99
C LEU A 184 25.76 -30.96 -14.39
N VAL A 185 24.85 -31.61 -15.13
CA VAL A 185 23.60 -31.00 -15.62
C VAL A 185 22.48 -31.01 -14.58
N GLN A 186 22.45 -31.98 -13.67
CA GLN A 186 21.47 -32.07 -12.57
C GLN A 186 21.61 -30.91 -11.55
N LEU A 187 20.50 -30.54 -10.93
CA LEU A 187 20.44 -29.58 -9.81
C LEU A 187 20.50 -30.28 -8.44
N SER A 188 20.93 -29.52 -7.43
CA SER A 188 21.02 -29.99 -6.04
C SER A 188 19.67 -30.32 -5.41
N ASP A 189 18.60 -29.63 -5.83
CA ASP A 189 17.22 -29.93 -5.41
C ASP A 189 16.53 -30.77 -6.51
N PRO A 190 16.05 -31.99 -6.20
CA PRO A 190 15.41 -32.87 -7.18
C PRO A 190 13.98 -32.44 -7.54
N ASP A 191 13.31 -31.57 -6.76
CA ASP A 191 11.94 -31.16 -7.04
C ASP A 191 11.84 -30.12 -8.18
N TYR A 192 12.97 -29.49 -8.55
CA TYR A 192 13.04 -28.39 -9.52
C TYR A 192 13.76 -28.75 -10.84
N CYS A 193 13.98 -30.04 -11.10
CA CYS A 193 14.58 -30.48 -12.37
C CYS A 193 13.51 -30.70 -13.47
N TYR A 194 13.88 -30.51 -14.74
CA TYR A 194 13.02 -30.82 -15.88
C TYR A 194 13.05 -32.32 -16.22
N PRO A 195 11.91 -32.98 -16.48
CA PRO A 195 10.55 -32.43 -16.63
C PRO A 195 9.69 -32.42 -15.36
N ASP A 196 10.18 -32.95 -14.25
CA ASP A 196 9.32 -33.28 -13.11
C ASP A 196 8.86 -32.05 -12.30
N VAL A 197 9.61 -30.93 -12.36
CA VAL A 197 9.19 -29.61 -11.87
C VAL A 197 7.86 -29.13 -12.49
N LEU A 198 7.53 -29.54 -13.72
CA LEU A 198 6.26 -29.20 -14.39
C LEU A 198 5.12 -30.16 -14.05
N LYS A 199 5.42 -31.25 -13.32
CA LYS A 199 4.46 -32.29 -12.89
C LYS A 199 4.19 -32.26 -11.39
N ASN A 200 5.09 -31.65 -10.62
CA ASN A 200 4.98 -31.54 -9.17
C ASN A 200 3.72 -30.74 -8.79
N SER A 201 2.70 -31.42 -8.26
CA SER A 201 1.41 -30.82 -7.91
C SER A 201 1.55 -29.65 -6.96
N ASP A 202 2.49 -29.74 -6.03
CA ASP A 202 2.56 -28.86 -4.87
C ASP A 202 3.16 -27.52 -5.31
N LEU A 203 4.22 -27.57 -6.13
CA LEU A 203 4.82 -26.39 -6.78
C LEU A 203 3.85 -25.67 -7.72
N ASN A 204 3.12 -26.43 -8.54
CA ASN A 204 2.29 -25.86 -9.62
C ASN A 204 0.88 -25.44 -9.15
N SER A 205 0.43 -25.87 -7.97
CA SER A 205 -0.95 -25.70 -7.47
C SER A 205 -1.49 -24.26 -7.43
N ASN A 206 -0.62 -23.27 -7.20
CA ASN A 206 -1.00 -21.87 -6.98
C ASN A 206 -0.17 -20.88 -7.82
N LEU A 207 0.32 -21.32 -8.99
CA LEU A 207 0.94 -20.46 -10.00
C LEU A 207 0.08 -19.22 -10.30
N GLY A 208 0.67 -18.03 -10.23
CA GLY A 208 0.00 -16.77 -10.57
C GLY A 208 -1.10 -16.33 -9.59
N ARG A 209 -1.00 -16.69 -8.32
CA ARG A 209 -1.85 -16.17 -7.23
C ARG A 209 -0.98 -15.55 -6.13
N VAL A 210 -1.50 -14.56 -5.41
CA VAL A 210 -0.88 -14.10 -4.15
C VAL A 210 -0.81 -15.31 -3.19
N ALA A 211 0.26 -15.40 -2.41
CA ALA A 211 0.33 -16.37 -1.33
C ALA A 211 -0.83 -16.14 -0.33
N GLU A 212 -1.63 -17.17 -0.08
CA GLU A 212 -2.59 -17.19 1.03
C GLU A 212 -2.10 -18.17 2.10
N ASP A 213 -2.25 -17.80 3.38
CA ASP A 213 -1.99 -18.71 4.49
C ASP A 213 -3.04 -19.86 4.54
N PRO A 214 -2.83 -20.93 5.34
CA PRO A 214 -3.79 -22.04 5.45
C PRO A 214 -5.19 -21.69 5.99
N ARG A 215 -5.48 -20.41 6.26
CA ARG A 215 -6.78 -19.86 6.67
C ARG A 215 -7.39 -18.92 5.62
N GLY A 216 -6.77 -18.80 4.43
CA GLY A 216 -7.21 -17.91 3.36
C GLY A 216 -6.85 -16.43 3.58
N CYS A 217 -5.80 -16.15 4.37
CA CYS A 217 -5.31 -14.79 4.60
C CYS A 217 -4.25 -14.40 3.57
N LEU A 218 -4.46 -13.27 2.89
CA LEU A 218 -3.60 -12.70 1.86
C LEU A 218 -2.26 -12.27 2.48
N GLN A 219 -1.19 -13.01 2.16
CA GLN A 219 0.14 -12.71 2.67
C GLN A 219 0.82 -11.64 1.80
N LEU A 220 1.19 -10.52 2.42
CA LEU A 220 1.99 -9.47 1.80
C LEU A 220 3.32 -9.30 2.55
N CYS A 221 4.34 -8.81 1.85
CA CYS A 221 5.60 -8.37 2.45
C CYS A 221 5.79 -6.88 2.12
N LEU A 222 6.76 -6.24 2.75
CA LEU A 222 6.99 -4.80 2.59
C LEU A 222 8.43 -4.50 2.18
N THR A 223 8.63 -3.36 1.55
CA THR A 223 9.95 -2.69 1.49
C THR A 223 9.85 -1.31 2.14
N GLU A 224 10.90 -0.93 2.87
CA GLU A 224 11.05 0.43 3.40
C GLU A 224 11.50 1.38 2.27
N VAL A 225 10.90 2.57 2.15
CA VAL A 225 11.16 3.51 1.04
C VAL A 225 11.54 4.91 1.53
N ALA A 226 11.06 5.32 2.70
CA ALA A 226 11.47 6.56 3.36
C ALA A 226 11.37 6.42 4.88
N ASN A 227 12.25 7.06 5.65
CA ASN A 227 12.23 7.04 7.12
C ASN A 227 12.65 8.38 7.73
N SER A 228 12.61 8.46 9.06
CA SER A 228 12.94 9.66 9.86
C SER A 228 11.99 10.84 9.65
N LEU A 229 10.80 10.58 9.11
CA LEU A 229 9.82 11.60 8.77
C LEU A 229 9.02 12.02 10.01
N ARG A 230 8.65 13.30 10.09
CA ARG A 230 7.85 13.84 11.18
C ARG A 230 6.36 13.73 10.88
N ASN A 231 5.73 12.72 11.49
CA ASN A 231 4.33 12.31 11.29
C ASN A 231 3.86 12.50 9.82
N PRO A 232 4.38 11.71 8.86
CA PRO A 232 4.12 11.91 7.45
C PRO A 232 2.66 11.60 7.11
N VAL A 233 1.91 12.65 6.79
CA VAL A 233 0.46 12.58 6.56
C VAL A 233 0.09 12.12 5.16
N LEU A 234 0.96 12.32 4.16
CA LEU A 234 0.62 12.21 2.76
C LEU A 234 1.84 11.82 1.92
N MET A 235 1.62 10.99 0.91
CA MET A 235 2.50 10.84 -0.24
C MET A 235 1.65 10.92 -1.52
N LEU A 236 2.19 11.52 -2.58
CA LEU A 236 1.56 11.57 -3.91
C LEU A 236 2.60 11.70 -5.03
N HIS A 237 2.17 11.45 -6.27
CA HIS A 237 2.95 11.66 -7.49
C HIS A 237 2.45 12.89 -8.29
N SER A 238 3.29 13.42 -9.19
CA SER A 238 3.02 14.66 -9.93
C SER A 238 2.22 14.53 -11.23
N GLY A 239 2.15 13.36 -11.86
CA GLY A 239 1.44 13.20 -13.14
C GLY A 239 2.20 13.81 -14.32
N ASP A 240 3.54 13.85 -14.22
CA ASP A 240 4.45 14.50 -15.16
C ASP A 240 5.48 13.54 -15.80
N ASP A 241 5.24 12.23 -15.67
CA ASP A 241 6.12 11.11 -16.08
C ASP A 241 7.51 11.10 -15.39
N THR A 242 7.72 11.89 -14.33
CA THR A 242 9.03 11.94 -13.63
C THR A 242 9.19 10.87 -12.56
N HIS A 243 8.12 10.15 -12.21
CA HIS A 243 8.03 9.19 -11.10
C HIS A 243 8.56 9.74 -9.76
N ARG A 244 8.50 11.06 -9.56
CA ARG A 244 8.83 11.70 -8.28
C ARG A 244 7.72 11.45 -7.26
N MET A 245 8.13 11.11 -6.04
CA MET A 245 7.24 10.99 -4.89
C MET A 245 7.40 12.23 -4.01
N PHE A 246 6.29 12.88 -3.70
CA PHE A 246 6.23 14.04 -2.81
C PHE A 246 5.66 13.56 -1.48
N ILE A 247 6.40 13.71 -0.37
CA ILE A 247 6.02 13.19 0.94
C ILE A 247 5.91 14.35 1.93
N ALA A 248 4.72 14.55 2.50
CA ALA A 248 4.44 15.68 3.38
C ALA A 248 4.45 15.30 4.87
N GLU A 249 5.18 16.07 5.66
CA GLU A 249 5.17 16.05 7.13
C GLU A 249 4.05 16.95 7.68
N GLN A 250 3.40 16.56 8.78
CA GLN A 250 2.31 17.34 9.40
C GLN A 250 2.70 18.79 9.73
N LEU A 251 4.00 19.06 9.93
CA LEU A 251 4.56 20.40 10.17
C LEU A 251 4.55 21.33 8.92
N GLY A 252 4.15 20.86 7.74
CA GLY A 252 4.14 21.68 6.52
C GLY A 252 5.41 21.63 5.66
N PHE A 253 6.28 20.63 5.85
CA PHE A 253 7.35 20.32 4.91
C PHE A 253 6.88 19.30 3.88
N VAL A 254 7.14 19.53 2.59
CA VAL A 254 6.96 18.53 1.52
C VAL A 254 8.32 18.16 0.95
N TRP A 255 8.72 16.89 1.05
CA TRP A 255 10.01 16.39 0.59
C TRP A 255 9.90 15.72 -0.79
N VAL A 256 10.87 15.97 -1.67
CA VAL A 256 10.98 15.27 -2.97
C VAL A 256 11.86 14.03 -2.83
N TYR A 257 11.33 12.88 -3.22
CA TYR A 257 12.05 11.63 -3.43
C TYR A 257 12.04 11.27 -4.92
N LEU A 258 13.17 10.78 -5.41
CA LEU A 258 13.38 10.41 -6.79
C LEU A 258 13.22 8.89 -7.01
N PRO A 259 13.06 8.42 -8.27
CA PRO A 259 12.96 6.98 -8.58
C PRO A 259 14.18 6.13 -8.18
N ASP A 260 15.34 6.75 -7.92
CA ASP A 260 16.54 6.09 -7.38
C ASP A 260 16.54 6.00 -5.84
N GLY A 261 15.40 6.28 -5.19
CA GLY A 261 15.23 6.34 -3.74
C GLY A 261 15.86 7.57 -3.08
N THR A 262 16.63 8.40 -3.80
CA THR A 262 17.31 9.53 -3.17
C THR A 262 16.34 10.66 -2.84
N ARG A 263 16.46 11.20 -1.62
CA ARG A 263 15.73 12.40 -1.19
C ARG A 263 16.52 13.65 -1.57
N LEU A 264 15.85 14.73 -1.95
CA LEU A 264 16.49 16.04 -2.07
C LEU A 264 16.70 16.69 -0.69
N GLU A 265 17.77 17.46 -0.54
CA GLU A 265 18.09 18.18 0.70
C GLU A 265 17.23 19.43 0.92
N PRO A 266 16.91 20.26 -0.10
CA PRO A 266 15.82 21.24 0.00
C PRO A 266 14.44 20.56 -0.09
N PRO A 267 13.43 21.03 0.66
CA PRO A 267 12.04 20.60 0.45
C PRO A 267 11.47 21.21 -0.84
N PHE A 268 10.40 20.59 -1.36
CA PHE A 268 9.55 21.18 -2.38
C PHE A 268 8.80 22.39 -1.85
N LEU A 269 8.28 22.30 -0.63
CA LEU A 269 7.46 23.32 0.01
C LEU A 269 7.77 23.33 1.52
N ASP A 270 7.80 24.53 2.08
CA ASP A 270 7.89 24.78 3.51
C ASP A 270 6.83 25.82 3.90
N LEU A 271 5.80 25.37 4.61
CA LEU A 271 4.76 26.20 5.22
C LEU A 271 4.85 26.17 6.76
N SER A 272 5.98 25.72 7.33
CA SER A 272 6.10 25.45 8.78
C SER A 272 6.01 26.67 9.70
N GLY A 273 6.04 27.89 9.14
CA GLY A 273 5.73 29.13 9.85
C GLY A 273 4.24 29.50 9.88
N GLU A 274 3.42 28.97 8.96
CA GLU A 274 2.00 29.30 8.80
C GLU A 274 1.06 28.18 9.30
N VAL A 275 1.54 26.93 9.29
CA VAL A 275 0.78 25.74 9.65
C VAL A 275 0.51 25.67 11.16
N LEU A 276 -0.77 25.67 11.53
CA LEU A 276 -1.22 25.42 12.90
C LEU A 276 -1.14 23.93 13.22
N THR A 277 -0.23 23.56 14.12
CA THR A 277 -0.14 22.19 14.67
C THR A 277 0.56 22.22 16.03
N THR A 278 0.57 21.11 16.76
CA THR A 278 1.18 21.00 18.09
C THR A 278 1.92 19.67 18.28
N PRO A 279 2.78 19.54 19.32
CA PRO A 279 3.37 18.26 19.68
C PRO A 279 2.40 17.31 20.43
N TRP A 280 1.12 17.67 20.64
CA TRP A 280 0.17 16.77 21.31
C TRP A 280 -0.03 15.48 20.50
N LEU A 281 -0.22 14.36 21.22
CA LEU A 281 -0.41 13.05 20.61
C LEU A 281 -1.78 13.00 19.92
N GLY A 282 -1.81 12.82 18.60
CA GLY A 282 -3.05 12.80 17.82
C GLY A 282 -3.75 14.17 17.68
N ASP A 283 -3.01 15.29 17.65
CA ASP A 283 -3.57 16.53 17.10
C ASP A 283 -3.89 16.31 15.61
N GLU A 284 -5.14 16.58 15.21
CA GLU A 284 -5.61 16.39 13.82
C GLU A 284 -5.25 17.59 12.92
N ARG A 285 -4.78 18.71 13.50
CA ARG A 285 -4.43 19.92 12.75
C ARG A 285 -3.00 19.89 12.22
N GLY A 286 -2.79 20.52 11.07
CA GLY A 286 -1.48 20.71 10.47
C GLY A 286 -1.56 20.91 8.97
N PHE A 287 -0.50 20.53 8.25
CA PHE A 287 -0.61 20.23 6.83
C PHE A 287 -1.27 18.86 6.68
N LEU A 288 -2.33 18.75 5.89
CA LEU A 288 -3.18 17.53 5.83
C LEU A 288 -3.38 17.00 4.40
N GLY A 289 -3.37 17.89 3.40
CA GLY A 289 -3.67 17.52 2.02
C GLY A 289 -2.87 18.30 0.98
N MET A 290 -2.65 17.64 -0.17
CA MET A 290 -2.07 18.24 -1.37
C MET A 290 -2.63 17.52 -2.60
N ALA A 291 -2.82 18.24 -3.70
CA ALA A 291 -3.14 17.65 -5.00
C ALA A 291 -2.46 18.45 -6.13
N PHE A 292 -1.79 17.77 -7.05
CA PHE A 292 -1.31 18.37 -8.30
C PHE A 292 -2.47 18.54 -9.28
N HIS A 293 -2.45 19.61 -10.09
CA HIS A 293 -3.45 19.79 -11.14
C HIS A 293 -3.35 18.67 -12.20
N PRO A 294 -4.44 18.22 -12.85
CA PRO A 294 -4.39 17.23 -13.94
C PRO A 294 -3.57 17.68 -15.17
N GLN A 295 -3.14 18.95 -15.20
CA GLN A 295 -2.26 19.54 -16.21
C GLN A 295 -0.97 20.12 -15.60
N TYR A 296 -0.54 19.65 -14.41
CA TYR A 296 0.60 20.19 -13.66
C TYR A 296 1.88 20.30 -14.51
N ARG A 297 2.16 19.30 -15.35
CA ARG A 297 3.26 19.30 -16.33
C ARG A 297 3.30 20.52 -17.27
N HIS A 298 2.16 21.17 -17.51
CA HIS A 298 2.01 22.31 -18.41
C HIS A 298 1.77 23.63 -17.68
N ASN A 299 1.02 23.62 -16.57
CA ASN A 299 0.61 24.85 -15.87
C ASN A 299 1.31 25.07 -14.51
N GLY A 300 2.04 24.08 -14.00
CA GLY A 300 2.79 24.14 -12.75
C GLY A 300 1.95 24.21 -11.47
N ARG A 301 0.61 24.10 -11.55
CA ARG A 301 -0.31 24.36 -10.44
C ARG A 301 -0.51 23.15 -9.54
N PHE A 302 -0.53 23.40 -8.24
CA PHE A 302 -0.92 22.43 -7.22
C PHE A 302 -1.72 23.12 -6.11
N PHE A 303 -2.38 22.33 -5.28
CA PHE A 303 -3.30 22.79 -4.24
C PHE A 303 -2.91 22.16 -2.91
N VAL A 304 -3.04 22.91 -1.82
CA VAL A 304 -2.71 22.47 -0.44
C VAL A 304 -3.89 22.70 0.49
N TYR A 305 -4.02 21.82 1.50
CA TYR A 305 -5.04 21.88 2.56
C TYR A 305 -4.32 21.84 3.90
N TYR A 306 -4.47 22.90 4.69
CA TYR A 306 -3.79 23.02 5.96
C TYR A 306 -4.57 23.86 6.99
N SER A 307 -4.34 23.56 8.26
CA SER A 307 -4.86 24.31 9.39
C SER A 307 -4.06 25.60 9.60
N ILE A 308 -4.74 26.70 9.91
CA ILE A 308 -4.17 28.01 10.27
C ILE A 308 -4.87 28.55 11.52
N GLN A 309 -4.31 29.58 12.17
CA GLN A 309 -4.99 30.33 13.22
C GLN A 309 -5.10 31.82 12.89
N VAL A 310 -6.33 32.30 12.69
CA VAL A 310 -6.64 33.70 12.40
C VAL A 310 -6.79 34.47 13.71
N HIS A 311 -6.12 35.63 13.78
CA HIS A 311 -6.08 36.54 14.94
C HIS A 311 -5.69 35.88 16.29
N GLY A 312 -5.02 34.72 16.27
CA GLY A 312 -4.63 33.99 17.48
C GLY A 312 -5.80 33.40 18.28
N GLN A 313 -6.99 33.25 17.68
CA GLN A 313 -8.20 32.80 18.36
C GLN A 313 -9.14 31.91 17.53
N LEU A 314 -9.11 32.02 16.19
CA LEU A 314 -10.00 31.30 15.30
C LEU A 314 -9.20 30.32 14.44
N ASP A 315 -9.28 29.04 14.77
CA ASP A 315 -8.73 27.97 13.94
C ASP A 315 -9.54 27.90 12.63
N ARG A 316 -8.85 27.69 11.50
CA ARG A 316 -9.45 27.49 10.18
C ARG A 316 -8.75 26.39 9.41
N ILE A 317 -9.47 25.81 8.46
CA ILE A 317 -8.85 25.21 7.29
C ILE A 317 -8.68 26.28 6.21
N ARG A 318 -7.51 26.30 5.58
CA ARG A 318 -7.23 27.01 4.34
C ARG A 318 -6.95 26.00 3.22
N ILE A 319 -7.59 26.23 2.07
CA ILE A 319 -7.25 25.60 0.79
C ILE A 319 -6.68 26.67 -0.12
N SER A 320 -5.43 26.48 -0.57
CA SER A 320 -4.70 27.41 -1.42
C SER A 320 -4.18 26.73 -2.68
N GLU A 321 -4.21 27.46 -3.78
CA GLU A 321 -3.45 27.15 -4.99
C GLU A 321 -2.03 27.73 -4.87
N MET A 322 -1.05 27.01 -5.39
CA MET A 322 0.34 27.44 -5.53
C MET A 322 0.92 26.94 -6.86
N LYS A 323 2.11 27.41 -7.23
CA LYS A 323 2.84 26.97 -8.43
C LYS A 323 4.23 26.47 -8.10
N VAL A 324 4.74 25.55 -8.92
CA VAL A 324 6.17 25.22 -9.00
C VAL A 324 6.95 26.42 -9.53
N SER A 325 8.18 26.59 -9.07
CA SER A 325 9.09 27.63 -9.54
C SER A 325 9.41 27.47 -11.02
N GLU A 326 9.35 28.57 -11.78
CA GLU A 326 9.83 28.62 -13.18
C GLU A 326 11.32 28.30 -13.31
N HIS A 327 12.07 28.28 -12.21
CA HIS A 327 13.50 28.08 -12.20
C HIS A 327 13.92 26.69 -11.69
N ASP A 328 13.15 26.04 -10.81
CA ASP A 328 13.42 24.68 -10.33
C ASP A 328 12.13 23.86 -10.22
N MET A 329 12.08 22.74 -10.95
CA MET A 329 10.93 21.83 -10.94
C MET A 329 10.69 21.13 -9.59
N ASN A 330 11.63 21.23 -8.64
CA ASN A 330 11.59 20.59 -7.33
C ASN A 330 11.37 21.59 -6.19
N THR A 331 10.92 22.81 -6.47
CA THR A 331 10.65 23.84 -5.46
C THR A 331 9.41 24.64 -5.83
N ALA A 332 8.52 24.88 -4.89
CA ALA A 332 7.38 25.79 -5.03
C ALA A 332 7.84 27.25 -5.11
N ASP A 333 7.10 28.10 -5.80
CA ASP A 333 7.25 29.55 -5.67
C ASP A 333 6.49 30.05 -4.43
N PRO A 334 7.17 30.53 -3.37
CA PRO A 334 6.51 31.02 -2.15
C PRO A 334 5.69 32.29 -2.37
N HIS A 335 5.83 32.98 -3.51
CA HIS A 335 5.05 34.16 -3.85
C HIS A 335 3.84 33.85 -4.75
N SER A 336 3.62 32.57 -5.08
CA SER A 336 2.52 32.11 -5.93
C SER A 336 1.21 31.79 -5.20
N GLU A 337 1.16 31.90 -3.88
CA GLU A 337 -0.01 31.46 -3.10
C GLU A 337 -1.28 32.27 -3.44
N ARG A 338 -2.34 31.54 -3.80
CA ARG A 338 -3.66 32.06 -4.10
C ARG A 338 -4.69 31.29 -3.27
N VAL A 339 -5.10 31.87 -2.13
CA VAL A 339 -6.15 31.30 -1.28
C VAL A 339 -7.42 31.10 -2.11
N ILE A 340 -7.94 29.87 -2.12
CA ILE A 340 -9.13 29.46 -2.87
C ILE A 340 -10.36 29.45 -1.96
N LEU A 341 -10.22 28.87 -0.76
CA LEU A 341 -11.31 28.71 0.20
C LEU A 341 -10.75 28.69 1.63
N GLU A 342 -11.44 29.34 2.56
CA GLU A 342 -11.23 29.16 4.00
C GLU A 342 -12.53 28.70 4.67
N ILE A 343 -12.42 27.86 5.70
CA ILE A 343 -13.52 27.31 6.48
C ILE A 343 -13.21 27.49 7.96
N ASP A 344 -14.10 28.13 8.71
CA ASP A 344 -13.99 28.30 10.17
C ASP A 344 -14.15 26.96 10.88
N GLU A 345 -13.18 26.57 11.72
CA GLU A 345 -13.19 25.29 12.44
C GLU A 345 -13.66 25.47 13.89
N PRO A 346 -14.82 24.92 14.29
CA PRO A 346 -15.36 25.10 15.63
C PRO A 346 -14.70 24.21 16.69
N ALA A 347 -13.78 23.31 16.32
CA ALA A 347 -12.91 22.56 17.23
C ALA A 347 -11.57 22.19 16.55
N ALA A 348 -10.62 21.72 17.37
CA ALA A 348 -9.28 21.32 16.95
C ALA A 348 -9.19 19.87 16.41
N ASN A 349 -10.30 19.32 15.90
CA ASN A 349 -10.45 17.90 15.61
C ASN A 349 -11.61 17.66 14.61
N HIS A 350 -11.62 16.52 13.92
CA HIS A 350 -12.38 16.23 12.69
C HIS A 350 -12.08 17.21 11.54
N ASN A 351 -10.80 17.39 11.24
CA ASN A 351 -10.34 18.38 10.27
C ASN A 351 -10.33 17.89 8.80
N GLY A 352 -10.66 16.62 8.53
CA GLY A 352 -10.64 16.03 7.18
C GLY A 352 -9.28 16.17 6.49
N GLY A 353 -9.27 16.57 5.23
CA GLY A 353 -8.05 17.04 4.55
C GLY A 353 -7.60 16.27 3.32
N GLN A 354 -8.40 15.38 2.75
CA GLN A 354 -8.12 14.91 1.38
C GLN A 354 -8.42 16.01 0.35
N LEU A 355 -7.45 16.25 -0.54
CA LEU A 355 -7.66 16.88 -1.83
C LEU A 355 -7.44 15.84 -2.93
N LEU A 356 -8.30 15.79 -3.94
CA LEU A 356 -8.06 14.99 -5.15
C LEU A 356 -8.77 15.61 -6.35
N PHE A 357 -8.31 15.28 -7.56
CA PHE A 357 -9.03 15.62 -8.79
C PHE A 357 -9.86 14.43 -9.27
N GLY A 358 -11.12 14.67 -9.58
CA GLY A 358 -11.96 13.69 -10.26
C GLY A 358 -11.57 13.52 -11.72
N LEU A 359 -12.05 12.44 -12.36
CA LEU A 359 -11.85 12.23 -13.80
C LEU A 359 -12.67 13.18 -14.68
N ASP A 360 -13.53 14.00 -14.06
CA ASP A 360 -14.22 15.15 -14.63
C ASP A 360 -13.37 16.44 -14.62
N GLY A 361 -12.18 16.41 -14.00
CA GLY A 361 -11.25 17.53 -13.93
C GLY A 361 -11.48 18.50 -12.78
N TYR A 362 -12.50 18.28 -11.93
CA TYR A 362 -12.80 19.16 -10.80
C TYR A 362 -12.04 18.77 -9.53
N LEU A 363 -11.75 19.76 -8.69
CA LEU A 363 -11.10 19.57 -7.39
C LEU A 363 -12.16 19.17 -6.36
N TYR A 364 -11.97 18.00 -5.75
CA TYR A 364 -12.76 17.53 -4.62
C TYR A 364 -12.01 17.83 -3.31
N ILE A 365 -12.77 18.27 -2.31
CA ILE A 365 -12.27 18.66 -0.98
C ILE A 365 -13.09 17.93 0.08
N PHE A 366 -12.43 17.18 0.95
CA PHE A 366 -13.10 16.38 2.00
C PHE A 366 -12.91 17.01 3.37
N THR A 367 -14.01 17.41 3.99
CA THR A 367 -14.05 18.12 5.27
C THR A 367 -14.75 17.27 6.33
N GLY A 368 -14.16 17.17 7.52
CA GLY A 368 -14.87 16.64 8.68
C GLY A 368 -15.88 17.64 9.24
N ASP A 369 -16.69 17.21 10.21
CA ASP A 369 -17.83 17.95 10.75
C ASP A 369 -17.47 19.16 11.65
N GLY A 370 -16.18 19.40 11.92
CA GLY A 370 -15.69 20.44 12.81
C GLY A 370 -15.62 20.04 14.29
N GLY A 371 -15.74 18.74 14.59
CA GLY A 371 -15.27 18.15 15.83
C GLY A 371 -16.29 18.05 16.96
N LYS A 372 -15.76 17.66 18.13
CA LYS A 372 -16.51 17.32 19.35
C LYS A 372 -17.39 16.07 19.19
N ALA A 373 -17.85 15.54 20.31
CA ALA A 373 -18.64 14.31 20.33
C ALA A 373 -20.04 14.53 19.74
N GLY A 374 -20.37 13.82 18.66
CA GLY A 374 -21.71 13.77 18.09
C GLY A 374 -22.17 15.06 17.40
N ASP A 375 -21.28 15.74 16.67
CA ASP A 375 -21.57 16.92 15.83
C ASP A 375 -22.62 17.87 16.47
N PRO A 376 -22.25 18.59 17.55
CA PRO A 376 -23.20 19.35 18.36
C PRO A 376 -23.68 20.66 17.69
N PHE A 377 -23.36 20.88 16.42
CA PHE A 377 -23.52 22.18 15.77
C PHE A 377 -24.93 22.37 15.18
N GLY A 378 -25.69 23.27 15.82
CA GLY A 378 -27.05 23.58 15.42
C GLY A 378 -28.06 22.44 15.70
N LYS A 379 -29.12 22.37 14.89
CA LYS A 379 -30.27 21.48 15.13
C LYS A 379 -30.03 20.02 14.72
N TYR A 380 -29.14 19.80 13.76
CA TYR A 380 -28.95 18.52 13.06
C TYR A 380 -27.48 18.12 12.88
N GLY A 381 -26.54 18.93 13.37
CA GLY A 381 -25.13 18.83 13.06
C GLY A 381 -24.74 19.58 11.77
N ASN A 382 -23.47 19.95 11.68
CA ASN A 382 -22.83 20.47 10.47
C ASN A 382 -22.94 19.46 9.31
N ALA A 383 -22.74 18.17 9.58
CA ALA A 383 -22.71 17.12 8.56
C ALA A 383 -24.02 17.04 7.75
N GLN A 384 -25.17 17.07 8.43
CA GLN A 384 -26.49 17.14 7.79
C GLN A 384 -26.87 18.56 7.31
N ASN A 385 -26.24 19.62 7.84
CA ASN A 385 -26.52 20.98 7.39
C ASN A 385 -25.88 21.28 6.03
N LYS A 386 -26.71 21.46 5.00
CA LYS A 386 -26.26 21.82 3.65
C LYS A 386 -25.80 23.27 3.51
N THR A 387 -26.09 24.16 4.47
CA THR A 387 -25.56 25.54 4.46
C THR A 387 -24.14 25.65 5.02
N ALA A 388 -23.63 24.57 5.62
CA ALA A 388 -22.25 24.46 6.11
C ALA A 388 -21.34 23.76 5.08
N LEU A 389 -20.04 24.06 5.12
CA LEU A 389 -19.00 23.40 4.33
C LEU A 389 -18.27 22.27 5.08
N LEU A 390 -18.60 22.07 6.36
CA LEU A 390 -18.04 21.02 7.23
C LEU A 390 -18.92 19.76 7.19
N GLY A 391 -18.29 18.58 7.25
CA GLY A 391 -18.93 17.27 7.12
C GLY A 391 -19.46 17.09 5.70
N LYS A 392 -18.59 17.30 4.69
CA LYS A 392 -18.92 17.32 3.26
C LYS A 392 -17.83 16.70 2.39
N ALA A 393 -18.27 16.19 1.23
CA ALA A 393 -17.45 16.19 0.03
C ALA A 393 -17.86 17.42 -0.80
N LEU A 394 -16.95 18.37 -0.98
CA LEU A 394 -17.12 19.54 -1.85
C LEU A 394 -16.52 19.24 -3.24
N ARG A 395 -16.98 19.92 -4.28
CA ARG A 395 -16.48 19.80 -5.66
C ARG A 395 -16.51 21.16 -6.34
N ILE A 396 -15.35 21.68 -6.73
CA ILE A 396 -15.18 23.03 -7.28
C ILE A 396 -14.36 23.03 -8.58
N ASP A 397 -14.60 24.03 -9.42
CA ASP A 397 -13.88 24.26 -10.67
C ASP A 397 -12.79 25.31 -10.46
N VAL A 398 -11.54 24.87 -10.48
CA VAL A 398 -10.36 25.73 -10.27
C VAL A 398 -9.79 26.30 -11.57
N ASP A 399 -10.34 25.95 -12.74
CA ASP A 399 -9.88 26.43 -14.06
C ASP A 399 -10.64 27.68 -14.54
N GLY A 400 -11.23 28.42 -13.60
CA GLY A 400 -11.60 29.82 -13.80
C GLY A 400 -12.02 30.51 -12.53
N ASP A 401 -11.91 31.84 -12.54
CA ASP A 401 -12.52 32.70 -11.55
C ASP A 401 -14.03 32.87 -11.84
N ALA A 402 -14.82 33.13 -10.80
CA ALA A 402 -16.24 33.41 -10.91
C ALA A 402 -16.51 34.92 -11.07
N SER A 403 -17.67 35.25 -11.66
CA SER A 403 -18.07 36.63 -11.96
C SER A 403 -18.39 37.50 -10.73
N ASP A 404 -18.46 36.90 -9.54
CA ASP A 404 -18.61 37.57 -8.24
C ASP A 404 -17.27 37.87 -7.54
N GLY A 405 -16.15 37.41 -8.13
CA GLY A 405 -14.81 37.57 -7.58
C GLY A 405 -14.28 36.36 -6.79
N ALA A 406 -15.04 35.26 -6.68
CA ALA A 406 -14.51 34.02 -6.10
C ALA A 406 -13.42 33.40 -7.00
N ARG A 407 -12.41 32.78 -6.36
CA ARG A 407 -11.20 32.25 -7.04
C ARG A 407 -11.38 30.91 -7.75
N TYR A 408 -12.62 30.43 -7.79
CA TYR A 408 -13.07 29.17 -8.36
C TYR A 408 -14.51 29.34 -8.84
N ARG A 409 -14.94 28.51 -9.79
CA ARG A 409 -16.34 28.40 -10.22
C ARG A 409 -17.04 27.22 -9.55
N ILE A 410 -18.36 27.26 -9.56
CA ILE A 410 -19.22 26.13 -9.22
C ILE A 410 -19.43 25.28 -10.50
N PRO A 411 -19.15 23.97 -10.49
CA PRO A 411 -19.56 23.07 -11.57
C PRO A 411 -21.08 23.14 -11.78
N PRO A 412 -21.57 23.43 -13.01
CA PRO A 412 -22.99 23.71 -13.24
C PRO A 412 -23.89 22.50 -13.01
N ASP A 413 -23.31 21.29 -12.92
CA ASP A 413 -24.03 20.05 -12.61
C ASP A 413 -24.02 19.69 -11.12
N ASN A 414 -23.39 20.46 -10.21
CA ASN A 414 -23.39 20.16 -8.78
C ASN A 414 -24.82 20.00 -8.23
N PRO A 415 -25.07 19.03 -7.32
CA PRO A 415 -26.42 18.54 -7.03
C PRO A 415 -27.33 19.54 -6.29
N PHE A 416 -26.77 20.58 -5.65
CA PHE A 416 -27.52 21.53 -4.82
C PHE A 416 -27.47 22.99 -5.30
N VAL A 417 -26.96 23.26 -6.51
CA VAL A 417 -26.80 24.63 -7.05
C VAL A 417 -28.12 25.42 -7.13
N ALA A 418 -29.25 24.73 -7.33
CA ALA A 418 -30.58 25.35 -7.37
C ALA A 418 -31.31 25.38 -6.01
N GLN A 419 -30.69 24.89 -4.92
CA GLN A 419 -31.30 24.87 -3.59
C GLN A 419 -30.83 26.07 -2.76
N ALA A 420 -31.74 27.01 -2.46
CA ALA A 420 -31.41 28.21 -1.68
C ALA A 420 -30.87 27.91 -0.27
N ASP A 421 -31.36 26.85 0.38
CA ASP A 421 -30.89 26.38 1.69
C ASP A 421 -29.70 25.40 1.59
N ALA A 422 -28.79 25.60 0.62
CA ALA A 422 -27.59 24.79 0.45
C ALA A 422 -26.41 25.59 -0.11
N ARG A 423 -25.19 25.11 0.17
CA ARG A 423 -23.95 25.60 -0.43
C ARG A 423 -23.73 24.93 -1.80
N PRO A 424 -23.60 25.69 -2.90
CA PRO A 424 -23.43 25.13 -4.25
C PRO A 424 -22.13 24.33 -4.43
N GLU A 425 -21.14 24.52 -3.56
CA GLU A 425 -19.90 23.74 -3.49
C GLU A 425 -20.12 22.27 -3.08
N VAL A 426 -21.25 21.95 -2.42
CA VAL A 426 -21.50 20.62 -1.85
C VAL A 426 -21.85 19.61 -2.94
N PHE A 427 -21.02 18.57 -3.05
CA PHE A 427 -21.26 17.40 -3.89
C PHE A 427 -21.93 16.26 -3.12
N ALA A 428 -21.50 16.01 -1.89
CA ALA A 428 -22.13 15.05 -0.99
C ALA A 428 -21.96 15.48 0.48
N TYR A 429 -22.76 14.92 1.39
CA TYR A 429 -22.86 15.39 2.77
C TYR A 429 -23.16 14.25 3.76
N GLY A 430 -23.25 14.58 5.05
CA GLY A 430 -23.54 13.59 6.08
C GLY A 430 -22.36 12.67 6.39
N VAL A 431 -21.14 13.19 6.30
CA VAL A 431 -19.87 12.50 6.63
C VAL A 431 -19.30 13.07 7.93
N ARG A 432 -18.49 12.30 8.67
CA ARG A 432 -17.98 12.68 10.00
C ARG A 432 -16.58 13.28 9.94
N ASN A 433 -15.60 12.51 9.48
CA ASN A 433 -14.20 12.87 9.34
C ASN A 433 -13.54 11.94 8.31
N MET A 434 -13.85 12.17 7.02
CA MET A 434 -13.22 11.43 5.92
C MET A 434 -11.74 11.82 5.80
N TRP A 435 -10.86 10.86 6.09
CA TRP A 435 -9.41 11.12 6.23
C TRP A 435 -8.65 10.91 4.92
N ARG A 436 -8.50 9.66 4.44
CA ARG A 436 -8.03 9.38 3.07
C ARG A 436 -9.15 8.91 2.16
N CYS A 437 -9.21 9.57 1.01
CA CYS A 437 -10.01 9.18 -0.13
C CYS A 437 -9.12 9.06 -1.38
N SER A 438 -9.50 8.17 -2.29
CA SER A 438 -8.75 7.85 -3.51
C SER A 438 -9.69 7.68 -4.70
N VAL A 439 -9.17 7.87 -5.92
CA VAL A 439 -9.90 7.60 -7.17
C VAL A 439 -9.46 6.25 -7.72
N ASP A 440 -10.39 5.32 -7.92
CA ASP A 440 -10.12 4.09 -8.65
C ASP A 440 -9.72 4.45 -10.10
N ARG A 441 -8.44 4.31 -10.45
CA ARG A 441 -7.90 4.56 -11.81
C ARG A 441 -8.62 3.72 -12.88
N GLY A 442 -9.27 2.63 -12.44
CA GLY A 442 -9.95 1.62 -13.23
C GLY A 442 -9.03 0.48 -13.62
N ASP A 443 -9.61 -0.70 -13.81
CA ASP A 443 -8.91 -1.86 -14.36
C ASP A 443 -8.21 -1.48 -15.69
N PRO A 444 -6.90 -1.73 -15.87
CA PRO A 444 -6.16 -1.23 -17.03
C PRO A 444 -6.72 -1.68 -18.39
N LEU A 445 -7.35 -2.86 -18.46
CA LEU A 445 -7.87 -3.45 -19.69
C LEU A 445 -9.36 -3.14 -19.89
N SER A 446 -10.20 -3.56 -18.94
CA SER A 446 -11.66 -3.46 -19.01
C SER A 446 -12.22 -2.09 -18.59
N ARG A 447 -11.40 -1.23 -17.99
CA ARG A 447 -11.76 0.10 -17.45
C ARG A 447 -12.81 0.03 -16.32
N HIS A 448 -13.14 -1.16 -15.84
CA HIS A 448 -14.09 -1.39 -14.76
C HIS A 448 -13.65 -0.68 -13.46
N GLY A 449 -14.61 -0.05 -12.78
CA GLY A 449 -14.39 0.71 -11.54
C GLY A 449 -13.85 2.14 -11.72
N ARG A 450 -13.41 2.52 -12.92
CA ARG A 450 -12.78 3.81 -13.21
C ARG A 450 -13.60 5.02 -12.75
N GLY A 451 -12.99 5.89 -11.94
CA GLY A 451 -13.56 7.17 -11.51
C GLY A 451 -14.42 7.11 -10.25
N ARG A 452 -14.58 5.94 -9.63
CA ARG A 452 -15.17 5.84 -8.29
C ARG A 452 -14.25 6.47 -7.27
N ILE A 453 -14.79 7.31 -6.40
CA ILE A 453 -14.07 7.84 -5.25
C ILE A 453 -14.38 6.95 -4.05
N PHE A 454 -13.36 6.36 -3.44
CA PHE A 454 -13.47 5.62 -2.18
C PHE A 454 -13.00 6.51 -1.03
N CYS A 455 -13.60 6.40 0.15
CA CYS A 455 -13.17 7.09 1.39
C CYS A 455 -13.20 6.13 2.57
N GLY A 456 -12.33 6.37 3.57
CA GLY A 456 -12.56 5.93 4.95
C GLY A 456 -13.13 7.09 5.77
N ASP A 457 -14.27 6.89 6.44
CA ASP A 457 -14.89 7.86 7.36
C ASP A 457 -14.76 7.40 8.81
N VAL A 458 -14.12 8.21 9.65
CA VAL A 458 -13.73 7.81 11.02
C VAL A 458 -14.93 7.82 11.96
N GLY A 459 -15.11 6.71 12.66
CA GLY A 459 -16.21 6.45 13.59
C GLY A 459 -16.21 7.31 14.86
N GLN A 460 -17.36 7.39 15.53
CA GLN A 460 -17.48 8.14 16.79
C GLN A 460 -17.14 7.28 18.01
N ASN A 461 -17.72 6.08 18.11
CA ASN A 461 -17.58 5.13 19.22
C ASN A 461 -18.00 3.69 18.87
N ARG A 462 -18.74 3.44 17.77
CA ARG A 462 -19.32 2.12 17.45
C ARG A 462 -18.77 1.48 16.18
N TYR A 463 -18.74 2.20 15.06
CA TYR A 463 -18.30 1.69 13.76
C TYR A 463 -17.42 2.68 13.00
N GLU A 464 -16.39 2.13 12.36
CA GLU A 464 -15.56 2.78 11.34
C GLU A 464 -16.07 2.37 9.95
N GLU A 465 -16.04 3.26 8.97
CA GLU A 465 -16.81 3.12 7.71
C GLU A 465 -15.95 3.29 6.44
N VAL A 466 -16.33 2.59 5.36
CA VAL A 466 -15.77 2.75 4.02
C VAL A 466 -16.90 3.02 3.02
N ASP A 467 -16.78 4.12 2.30
CA ASP A 467 -17.81 4.64 1.38
C ASP A 467 -17.32 4.74 -0.06
N ILE A 468 -18.27 4.69 -1.00
CA ILE A 468 -18.08 5.13 -2.39
C ILE A 468 -18.87 6.42 -2.61
N ILE A 469 -18.16 7.52 -2.89
CA ILE A 469 -18.74 8.85 -2.89
C ILE A 469 -19.48 9.14 -4.20
N VAL A 470 -20.80 9.23 -4.11
CA VAL A 470 -21.70 9.55 -5.22
C VAL A 470 -22.33 10.94 -5.11
N LYS A 471 -22.69 11.48 -6.28
CA LYS A 471 -23.28 12.80 -6.46
C LYS A 471 -24.61 12.95 -5.72
N GLY A 472 -24.69 13.92 -4.82
CA GLY A 472 -25.87 14.21 -4.00
C GLY A 472 -26.04 13.28 -2.80
N GLY A 473 -25.10 12.36 -2.56
CA GLY A 473 -25.18 11.36 -1.50
C GLY A 473 -25.23 11.95 -0.09
N ASN A 474 -25.88 11.22 0.80
CA ASN A 474 -25.96 11.50 2.23
C ASN A 474 -25.44 10.26 2.98
N TYR A 475 -24.31 10.31 3.66
CA TYR A 475 -23.76 9.15 4.40
C TYR A 475 -24.30 9.06 5.84
N GLY A 476 -25.31 9.89 6.14
CA GLY A 476 -26.17 9.71 7.31
C GLY A 476 -25.61 10.22 8.63
N TRP A 477 -24.32 10.51 8.78
CA TRP A 477 -23.79 11.14 10.01
C TRP A 477 -24.43 12.52 10.24
N ARG A 478 -24.89 12.88 11.45
CA ARG A 478 -24.84 12.15 12.73
C ARG A 478 -26.07 11.33 13.10
N ALA A 479 -26.97 11.06 12.16
CA ALA A 479 -28.13 10.20 12.39
C ALA A 479 -27.71 8.72 12.47
N LYS A 480 -26.78 8.29 11.62
CA LYS A 480 -26.19 6.95 11.60
C LYS A 480 -24.71 6.95 11.96
N GLU A 481 -24.22 5.76 12.26
CA GLU A 481 -22.82 5.38 12.46
C GLU A 481 -22.73 3.89 12.10
N GLY A 482 -22.11 3.58 10.96
CA GLY A 482 -22.18 2.29 10.29
C GLY A 482 -23.60 1.91 9.92
N PHE A 483 -23.91 0.63 10.05
CA PHE A 483 -25.26 0.10 9.85
C PHE A 483 -26.23 0.42 11.02
N GLU A 484 -25.83 1.21 12.01
CA GLU A 484 -26.61 1.55 13.20
C GLU A 484 -27.06 3.01 13.28
N CYS A 485 -28.10 3.27 14.09
CA CYS A 485 -28.51 4.62 14.46
C CYS A 485 -27.62 5.19 15.58
N TYR A 486 -26.96 6.32 15.32
CA TYR A 486 -26.30 7.13 16.34
C TYR A 486 -27.32 7.99 17.10
N ASP A 487 -27.80 9.08 16.48
CA ASP A 487 -28.90 9.89 17.00
C ASP A 487 -30.24 9.22 16.63
N LEU A 488 -30.80 8.44 17.57
CA LEU A 488 -32.06 7.70 17.40
C LEU A 488 -33.22 8.58 16.90
N LYS A 489 -33.24 9.87 17.23
CA LYS A 489 -34.31 10.79 16.84
C LYS A 489 -34.16 11.27 15.39
N LEU A 490 -32.93 11.39 14.90
CA LEU A 490 -32.65 11.73 13.51
C LEU A 490 -32.70 10.49 12.60
N CYS A 491 -32.21 9.34 13.08
CA CYS A 491 -32.23 8.07 12.34
C CYS A 491 -33.66 7.58 12.03
N GLN A 492 -34.63 7.89 12.91
CA GLN A 492 -36.05 7.57 12.69
C GLN A 492 -36.73 8.48 11.65
N ASN A 493 -36.06 9.52 11.13
CA ASN A 493 -36.58 10.33 10.03
C ASN A 493 -36.36 9.62 8.69
N SER A 494 -37.39 8.97 8.17
CA SER A 494 -37.36 8.32 6.84
C SER A 494 -37.04 9.27 5.67
N SER A 495 -37.06 10.59 5.89
CA SER A 495 -36.66 11.60 4.90
C SER A 495 -35.13 11.79 4.79
N LEU A 496 -34.32 11.07 5.59
CA LEU A 496 -32.87 11.18 5.58
C LEU A 496 -32.26 10.77 4.22
N ASN A 497 -32.84 9.73 3.59
CA ASN A 497 -32.39 9.15 2.33
C ASN A 497 -30.86 8.91 2.32
N ASP A 498 -30.38 8.23 3.36
CA ASP A 498 -28.98 7.91 3.51
C ASP A 498 -28.52 6.76 2.61
N ILE A 499 -27.23 6.77 2.32
CA ILE A 499 -26.46 5.71 1.66
C ILE A 499 -25.69 5.00 2.77
N LEU A 500 -25.78 3.68 2.81
CA LEU A 500 -25.01 2.85 3.74
C LEU A 500 -23.59 2.62 3.19
N PRO A 501 -22.57 2.49 4.06
CA PRO A 501 -21.21 2.21 3.63
C PRO A 501 -21.10 0.86 2.94
N ILE A 502 -20.11 0.71 2.05
CA ILE A 502 -19.82 -0.57 1.39
C ILE A 502 -19.21 -1.59 2.36
N PHE A 503 -18.60 -1.11 3.45
CA PHE A 503 -18.08 -1.92 4.54
C PHE A 503 -18.02 -1.08 5.82
N ALA A 504 -18.35 -1.67 6.97
CA ALA A 504 -18.17 -1.04 8.27
C ALA A 504 -17.78 -2.09 9.33
N TYR A 505 -16.90 -1.71 10.25
CA TYR A 505 -16.37 -2.61 11.29
C TYR A 505 -16.42 -1.95 12.67
N SER A 506 -16.65 -2.76 13.71
CA SER A 506 -16.90 -2.20 15.05
C SER A 506 -15.63 -1.72 15.77
N HIS A 507 -15.78 -0.84 16.77
CA HIS A 507 -14.66 -0.33 17.58
C HIS A 507 -14.00 -1.39 18.51
N HIS A 508 -14.39 -2.67 18.36
CA HIS A 508 -13.69 -3.84 18.91
C HIS A 508 -12.65 -4.42 17.94
N VAL A 509 -12.71 -4.05 16.66
CA VAL A 509 -11.88 -4.56 15.55
C VAL A 509 -10.75 -3.59 15.19
N GLY A 510 -11.08 -2.30 15.13
CA GLY A 510 -10.17 -1.15 15.03
C GLY A 510 -10.78 0.06 15.77
N LYS A 511 -10.29 1.30 15.55
CA LYS A 511 -10.85 2.54 16.16
C LYS A 511 -10.53 3.85 15.41
N SER A 512 -10.05 3.78 14.17
CA SER A 512 -9.92 4.92 13.28
C SER A 512 -9.54 4.40 11.90
N VAL A 513 -10.50 4.33 10.98
CA VAL A 513 -10.23 3.94 9.59
C VAL A 513 -9.36 5.00 8.92
N THR A 514 -8.21 4.58 8.39
CA THR A 514 -7.30 5.48 7.67
C THR A 514 -7.85 5.83 6.29
N GLY A 515 -8.67 4.95 5.69
CA GLY A 515 -8.93 4.94 4.25
C GLY A 515 -7.84 4.19 3.48
N GLY A 516 -7.94 4.17 2.15
CA GLY A 516 -7.09 3.32 1.31
C GLY A 516 -7.25 3.57 -0.19
N TYR A 517 -6.76 2.65 -1.01
CA TYR A 517 -6.74 2.73 -2.48
C TYR A 517 -7.14 1.40 -3.10
N VAL A 518 -7.82 1.46 -4.25
CA VAL A 518 -7.96 0.28 -5.12
C VAL A 518 -6.62 0.03 -5.80
N TYR A 519 -5.97 -1.10 -5.53
CA TYR A 519 -4.68 -1.41 -6.17
C TYR A 519 -4.89 -1.54 -7.69
N ARG A 520 -4.17 -0.71 -8.46
CA ARG A 520 -4.17 -0.66 -9.93
C ARG A 520 -2.76 -0.66 -10.53
N GLY A 521 -1.76 -0.99 -9.71
CA GLY A 521 -0.37 -1.10 -10.12
C GLY A 521 -0.11 -2.28 -11.07
N CYS A 522 1.12 -2.31 -11.54
CA CYS A 522 1.63 -3.24 -12.53
C CYS A 522 2.53 -4.31 -11.88
N GLU A 523 3.24 -3.99 -10.79
CA GLU A 523 4.18 -4.90 -10.14
C GLU A 523 3.52 -6.04 -9.36
N SER A 524 2.25 -5.95 -8.97
CA SER A 524 1.51 -6.98 -8.22
C SER A 524 0.13 -7.22 -8.83
N PRO A 525 0.03 -7.73 -10.07
CA PRO A 525 -1.22 -7.82 -10.83
C PRO A 525 -2.29 -8.69 -10.14
N ASN A 526 -1.87 -9.59 -9.25
CA ASN A 526 -2.73 -10.44 -8.44
C ASN A 526 -3.55 -9.65 -7.40
N LEU A 527 -3.18 -8.40 -7.09
CA LEU A 527 -3.89 -7.47 -6.21
C LEU A 527 -4.88 -6.55 -6.96
N ASN A 528 -4.88 -6.57 -8.31
CA ASN A 528 -5.66 -5.64 -9.13
C ASN A 528 -7.16 -5.66 -8.82
N GLY A 529 -7.67 -4.54 -8.32
CA GLY A 529 -9.07 -4.36 -7.97
C GLY A 529 -9.43 -4.62 -6.51
N LEU A 530 -8.47 -5.03 -5.67
CA LEU A 530 -8.65 -5.02 -4.21
C LEU A 530 -8.55 -3.59 -3.68
N TYR A 531 -9.53 -3.14 -2.90
CA TYR A 531 -9.43 -1.90 -2.11
C TYR A 531 -8.66 -2.20 -0.82
N VAL A 532 -7.38 -1.83 -0.78
CA VAL A 532 -6.49 -2.07 0.36
C VAL A 532 -6.43 -0.81 1.21
N PHE A 533 -6.71 -0.96 2.50
CA PHE A 533 -6.87 0.12 3.48
C PHE A 533 -6.38 -0.33 4.86
N GLY A 534 -6.46 0.54 5.87
CA GLY A 534 -6.02 0.22 7.22
C GLY A 534 -6.71 1.01 8.32
N ASP A 535 -6.32 0.71 9.55
CA ASP A 535 -6.85 1.32 10.77
C ASP A 535 -5.70 1.87 11.63
N PHE A 536 -5.71 3.19 11.87
CA PHE A 536 -4.66 3.93 12.56
C PHE A 536 -4.44 3.47 14.02
N MET A 537 -5.50 3.07 14.73
CA MET A 537 -5.43 2.78 16.18
C MET A 537 -5.07 1.33 16.52
N SER A 538 -5.40 0.39 15.64
CA SER A 538 -5.04 -1.03 15.76
C SER A 538 -3.76 -1.37 14.99
N GLY A 539 -3.47 -0.68 13.89
CA GLY A 539 -2.43 -1.04 12.93
C GLY A 539 -2.83 -2.18 12.00
N ARG A 540 -4.12 -2.51 11.89
CA ARG A 540 -4.60 -3.51 10.94
C ARG A 540 -4.50 -2.98 9.51
N ILE A 541 -4.10 -3.86 8.59
CA ILE A 541 -4.27 -3.71 7.15
C ILE A 541 -5.43 -4.64 6.76
N LEU A 542 -6.30 -4.18 5.85
CA LEU A 542 -7.49 -4.89 5.40
C LEU A 542 -7.61 -4.73 3.87
N ALA A 543 -8.31 -5.67 3.22
CA ALA A 543 -8.68 -5.55 1.81
C ALA A 543 -10.19 -5.78 1.64
N LEU A 544 -10.82 -5.04 0.72
CA LEU A 544 -12.15 -5.35 0.20
C LEU A 544 -12.06 -5.84 -1.24
N GLU A 545 -12.86 -6.85 -1.56
CA GLU A 545 -13.01 -7.38 -2.92
C GLU A 545 -14.46 -7.18 -3.39
N GLU A 546 -14.62 -6.72 -4.63
CA GLU A 546 -15.93 -6.48 -5.25
C GLU A 546 -16.44 -7.73 -5.98
N ASP A 547 -17.60 -8.23 -5.57
CA ASP A 547 -18.31 -9.27 -6.31
C ASP A 547 -18.97 -8.66 -7.57
N LYS A 548 -18.28 -8.78 -8.71
CA LYS A 548 -18.65 -8.15 -9.98
C LYS A 548 -20.03 -8.56 -10.55
N ALA A 549 -20.66 -9.61 -10.02
CA ALA A 549 -22.00 -10.04 -10.43
C ALA A 549 -23.11 -9.39 -9.59
N THR A 550 -22.83 -9.00 -8.35
CA THR A 550 -23.82 -8.45 -7.40
C THR A 550 -23.55 -7.00 -6.99
N GLY A 551 -22.33 -6.50 -7.16
CA GLY A 551 -21.87 -5.21 -6.63
C GLY A 551 -21.61 -5.21 -5.12
N ALA A 552 -21.69 -6.37 -4.45
CA ALA A 552 -21.44 -6.49 -3.02
C ALA A 552 -19.93 -6.54 -2.73
N TRP A 553 -19.50 -5.89 -1.65
CA TRP A 553 -18.10 -5.91 -1.20
C TRP A 553 -17.92 -6.91 -0.05
N ARG A 554 -16.79 -7.63 -0.05
CA ARG A 554 -16.41 -8.61 0.99
C ARG A 554 -15.01 -8.31 1.54
N GLU A 555 -14.83 -8.49 2.86
CA GLU A 555 -13.50 -8.46 3.49
C GLU A 555 -12.66 -9.65 2.99
N ARG A 556 -11.41 -9.37 2.64
CA ARG A 556 -10.33 -10.36 2.47
C ARG A 556 -9.28 -10.05 3.53
N ASN A 557 -9.00 -11.03 4.39
CA ASN A 557 -8.00 -10.88 5.45
C ASN A 557 -6.62 -10.61 4.83
N VAL A 558 -5.89 -9.63 5.37
CA VAL A 558 -4.50 -9.34 4.98
C VAL A 558 -3.60 -9.60 6.17
N CYS A 559 -2.45 -10.21 5.92
CA CYS A 559 -1.42 -10.52 6.92
C CYS A 559 -0.03 -10.30 6.33
N MET A 560 0.95 -10.09 7.21
CA MET A 560 2.35 -10.12 6.79
C MET A 560 2.80 -11.57 6.58
N GLY A 561 3.64 -11.80 5.57
CA GLY A 561 4.27 -13.09 5.32
C GLY A 561 5.17 -13.55 6.47
N ASP A 562 5.44 -14.85 6.57
CA ASP A 562 6.39 -15.37 7.56
C ASP A 562 7.85 -15.24 7.08
N THR A 563 8.79 -15.79 7.84
CA THR A 563 10.23 -15.78 7.50
C THR A 563 10.55 -16.50 6.17
N LYS A 564 9.71 -17.43 5.71
CA LYS A 564 9.83 -18.09 4.41
C LYS A 564 9.14 -17.27 3.32
N THR A 565 7.91 -16.79 3.56
CA THR A 565 7.14 -15.99 2.60
C THR A 565 7.90 -14.71 2.21
N CYS A 566 8.48 -14.01 3.18
CA CYS A 566 9.24 -12.78 2.95
C CYS A 566 10.75 -13.03 2.81
N SER A 567 11.19 -14.22 2.36
CA SER A 567 12.61 -14.57 2.28
C SER A 567 13.36 -13.94 1.09
N PHE A 568 12.72 -13.12 0.26
CA PHE A 568 13.44 -12.42 -0.81
C PHE A 568 14.28 -11.26 -0.22
N PRO A 569 15.53 -11.03 -0.67
CA PRO A 569 16.39 -9.99 -0.12
C PRO A 569 15.76 -8.59 -0.14
N GLY A 570 15.86 -7.88 0.99
CA GLY A 570 15.28 -6.54 1.16
C GLY A 570 13.82 -6.50 1.64
N LEU A 571 13.11 -7.64 1.68
CA LEU A 571 11.76 -7.68 2.25
C LEU A 571 11.76 -7.68 3.78
N ILE A 572 10.79 -6.97 4.36
CA ILE A 572 10.44 -6.99 5.78
C ILE A 572 9.00 -7.49 5.96
N ASN A 573 8.66 -7.97 7.16
CA ASN A 573 7.32 -8.48 7.51
C ASN A 573 6.72 -7.82 8.77
N HIS A 574 7.23 -6.66 9.15
CA HIS A 574 6.76 -5.84 10.25
C HIS A 574 6.72 -4.36 9.83
N TYR A 575 5.93 -3.56 10.55
CA TYR A 575 5.75 -2.13 10.30
C TYR A 575 5.29 -1.43 11.58
N HIS A 576 5.33 -0.10 11.59
CA HIS A 576 4.93 0.68 12.76
C HIS A 576 3.42 0.69 12.96
N LYS A 577 2.97 0.60 14.22
CA LYS A 577 1.55 0.41 14.55
C LYS A 577 0.62 1.48 13.97
N PHE A 578 0.97 2.76 14.01
CA PHE A 578 0.02 3.81 13.68
C PHE A 578 0.05 4.12 12.18
N ILE A 579 -0.87 3.54 11.41
CA ILE A 579 -1.01 3.74 9.96
C ILE A 579 -1.67 5.11 9.71
N ILE A 580 -0.85 6.11 9.38
CA ILE A 580 -1.27 7.51 9.17
C ILE A 580 -1.98 7.68 7.85
N SER A 581 -1.52 7.05 6.77
CA SER A 581 -2.06 7.28 5.41
C SER A 581 -1.72 6.13 4.46
N PHE A 582 -2.43 6.07 3.34
CA PHE A 582 -2.04 5.31 2.14
C PHE A 582 -1.65 6.29 1.01
N ALA A 583 -0.98 5.78 -0.02
CA ALA A 583 -0.63 6.51 -1.23
C ALA A 583 -0.40 5.55 -2.41
N GLU A 584 -0.51 6.05 -3.64
CA GLU A 584 -0.03 5.37 -4.85
C GLU A 584 1.10 6.16 -5.53
N ASP A 585 1.98 5.47 -6.25
CA ASP A 585 2.94 6.11 -7.15
C ASP A 585 2.37 6.34 -8.56
N GLU A 586 3.18 6.92 -9.45
CA GLU A 586 2.76 7.23 -10.83
C GLU A 586 2.48 5.98 -11.67
N ALA A 587 3.04 4.81 -11.30
CA ALA A 587 2.72 3.52 -11.92
C ALA A 587 1.46 2.85 -11.34
N GLY A 588 0.97 3.29 -10.18
CA GLY A 588 -0.16 2.72 -9.45
C GLY A 588 0.26 1.73 -8.35
N GLU A 589 1.55 1.64 -8.01
CA GLU A 589 2.03 0.82 -6.91
C GLU A 589 1.62 1.39 -5.57
N LEU A 590 1.31 0.53 -4.60
CA LEU A 590 0.67 0.93 -3.34
C LEU A 590 1.67 1.05 -2.19
N TYR A 591 1.50 2.13 -1.42
CA TYR A 591 2.31 2.51 -0.29
C TYR A 591 1.42 2.84 0.91
N PHE A 592 1.98 2.73 2.11
CA PHE A 592 1.39 3.32 3.31
C PHE A 592 2.44 4.01 4.18
N LEU A 593 1.99 4.99 4.95
CA LEU A 593 2.78 5.86 5.79
C LEU A 593 2.39 5.55 7.24
N ALA A 594 3.35 5.19 8.09
CA ALA A 594 3.10 4.81 9.47
C ALA A 594 4.16 5.33 10.43
N THR A 595 3.81 5.45 11.71
CA THR A 595 4.71 5.92 12.78
C THR A 595 4.59 5.04 14.03
N SER A 596 5.65 5.00 14.84
CA SER A 596 5.60 4.43 16.19
C SER A 596 5.05 5.43 17.22
N TYR A 597 4.99 6.73 16.89
CA TYR A 597 4.51 7.79 17.78
C TYR A 597 3.84 8.94 16.98
N PRO A 598 2.48 9.03 16.97
CA PRO A 598 1.74 10.03 16.21
C PRO A 598 1.68 11.39 16.90
N SER A 599 2.73 12.18 16.67
CA SER A 599 2.84 13.58 17.09
C SER A 599 3.62 14.34 16.04
N ALA A 600 3.15 15.54 15.66
CA ALA A 600 3.65 16.30 14.51
C ALA A 600 5.17 16.54 14.54
N THR A 601 5.80 16.61 15.72
CA THR A 601 7.24 16.84 15.87
C THR A 601 8.11 15.57 15.86
N SER A 602 7.51 14.38 15.84
CA SER A 602 8.18 13.10 16.13
C SER A 602 8.76 12.42 14.87
N PRO A 603 10.09 12.28 14.72
CA PRO A 603 10.75 11.78 13.50
C PRO A 603 10.79 10.25 13.41
N PHE A 604 9.68 9.58 13.75
CA PHE A 604 9.53 8.11 13.70
C PHE A 604 8.57 7.64 12.60
N GLY A 605 8.25 8.51 11.65
CA GLY A 605 7.51 8.17 10.45
C GLY A 605 8.36 7.43 9.42
N THR A 606 7.77 6.38 8.86
CA THR A 606 8.32 5.53 7.80
C THR A 606 7.26 5.32 6.72
N VAL A 607 7.69 5.22 5.46
CA VAL A 607 6.86 4.86 4.31
C VAL A 607 7.26 3.49 3.81
N PHE A 608 6.27 2.62 3.66
CA PHE A 608 6.41 1.23 3.23
C PHE A 608 5.70 1.03 1.90
N LYS A 609 6.32 0.31 0.96
CA LYS A 609 5.69 -0.18 -0.28
C LYS A 609 5.21 -1.62 -0.06
N PHE A 610 4.01 -1.94 -0.55
CA PHE A 610 3.51 -3.32 -0.57
C PHE A 610 4.20 -4.15 -1.66
N MET A 611 4.57 -5.38 -1.31
CA MET A 611 5.16 -6.37 -2.19
C MET A 611 4.34 -7.67 -2.12
N ASP A 612 3.94 -8.20 -3.28
CA ASP A 612 3.36 -9.54 -3.40
C ASP A 612 4.49 -10.61 -3.36
N PRO A 613 4.57 -11.45 -2.32
CA PRO A 613 5.64 -12.43 -2.13
C PRO A 613 5.56 -13.65 -3.04
N SER A 614 4.49 -13.82 -3.83
CA SER A 614 4.44 -14.87 -4.86
C SER A 614 5.42 -14.64 -6.03
N ARG A 615 6.22 -13.57 -5.96
CA ARG A 615 7.03 -12.99 -7.04
C ARG A 615 8.39 -12.55 -6.51
N ARG A 616 9.42 -12.58 -7.37
CA ARG A 616 10.81 -12.24 -7.01
C ARG A 616 11.37 -10.96 -7.69
N ALA A 617 10.70 -10.42 -8.69
CA ALA A 617 10.99 -9.09 -9.25
C ALA A 617 9.73 -8.44 -9.86
N PRO A 618 9.79 -7.17 -10.31
CA PRO A 618 8.79 -6.58 -11.19
C PRO A 618 8.69 -7.30 -12.56
N PRO A 619 7.56 -7.22 -13.29
CA PRO A 619 7.47 -7.63 -14.69
C PRO A 619 8.10 -6.59 -15.61
N GLY A 620 8.65 -7.02 -16.74
CA GLY A 620 9.31 -6.16 -17.73
C GLY A 620 8.36 -5.22 -18.43
N LYS A 621 7.10 -5.67 -18.60
CA LYS A 621 5.95 -4.86 -19.03
C LYS A 621 5.67 -3.68 -18.10
N CYS A 622 6.24 -3.67 -16.88
CA CYS A 622 6.11 -2.61 -15.89
C CYS A 622 7.36 -1.73 -15.76
N LYS A 623 8.48 -2.05 -16.43
CA LYS A 623 9.69 -1.22 -16.46
C LYS A 623 9.36 0.14 -17.09
N LYS A 624 9.11 1.14 -16.24
CA LYS A 624 8.91 2.54 -16.66
C LYS A 624 10.25 3.18 -17.00
N LYS A 625 10.22 4.22 -17.83
CA LYS A 625 11.38 5.06 -18.14
C LYS A 625 11.07 6.51 -17.72
N PRO A 626 11.32 6.89 -16.46
CA PRO A 626 11.01 8.22 -15.97
C PRO A 626 11.69 9.32 -16.78
N LEU A 627 11.04 10.47 -16.90
CA LEU A 627 11.64 11.65 -17.51
C LEU A 627 12.77 12.21 -16.63
N PRO A 628 13.88 12.70 -17.21
CA PRO A 628 15.02 13.18 -16.44
C PRO A 628 14.69 14.37 -15.54
N VAL A 629 14.73 14.16 -14.22
CA VAL A 629 14.61 15.22 -13.22
C VAL A 629 15.91 16.02 -13.19
N LYS A 630 15.82 17.33 -13.44
CA LYS A 630 16.91 18.27 -13.18
C LYS A 630 16.96 18.51 -11.67
N VAL A 631 18.08 18.17 -11.04
CA VAL A 631 18.28 18.34 -9.59
C VAL A 631 19.23 19.51 -9.33
N ARG A 632 18.87 20.37 -8.38
CA ARG A 632 19.79 21.33 -7.75
C ARG A 632 19.94 21.01 -6.26
N GLY A 633 21.09 21.36 -5.70
CA GLY A 633 21.44 20.96 -4.34
C GLY A 633 21.81 19.47 -4.24
N LYS A 634 21.79 18.96 -3.00
CA LYS A 634 22.34 17.65 -2.65
C LYS A 634 21.27 16.56 -2.66
N LYS A 635 21.61 15.42 -3.27
CA LYS A 635 20.92 14.14 -3.08
C LYS A 635 21.36 13.51 -1.76
N ILE A 636 20.42 12.99 -1.00
CA ILE A 636 20.63 12.17 0.18
C ILE A 636 20.22 10.74 -0.19
N PRO A 637 21.15 9.77 -0.28
CA PRO A 637 20.82 8.37 -0.47
C PRO A 637 19.89 7.87 0.63
N PHE A 638 18.81 7.19 0.25
CA PHE A 638 18.00 6.45 1.21
C PHE A 638 18.78 5.23 1.71
N VAL A 639 18.64 4.95 3.00
CA VAL A 639 19.22 3.80 3.68
C VAL A 639 18.12 3.24 4.59
N PRO A 640 17.65 2.00 4.35
CA PRO A 640 16.72 1.31 5.24
C PRO A 640 17.26 1.25 6.67
N ARG A 641 16.34 1.24 7.63
CA ARG A 641 16.61 1.05 9.06
C ARG A 641 15.98 -0.21 9.60
N GLU A 642 14.83 -0.60 9.05
CA GLU A 642 14.24 -1.89 9.30
C GLU A 642 15.07 -2.99 8.64
N LEU A 643 15.23 -4.11 9.34
CA LEU A 643 16.14 -5.17 8.97
C LEU A 643 15.41 -6.21 8.12
N PRO A 644 15.94 -6.59 6.93
CA PRO A 644 15.34 -7.63 6.10
C PRO A 644 15.22 -8.97 6.81
N VAL A 645 14.17 -9.72 6.45
CA VAL A 645 13.88 -11.05 6.99
C VAL A 645 15.04 -12.04 6.80
N LEU A 646 15.77 -11.93 5.69
CA LEU A 646 17.08 -12.58 5.53
C LEU A 646 18.22 -11.63 5.92
N HIS A 647 18.70 -11.77 7.15
CA HIS A 647 19.98 -11.22 7.60
C HIS A 647 21.16 -11.95 6.94
N THR A 648 21.76 -11.36 5.89
CA THR A 648 22.95 -11.91 5.22
C THR A 648 24.26 -11.57 5.94
N ASP A 649 24.44 -12.09 7.16
CA ASP A 649 25.80 -12.40 7.67
C ASP A 649 26.38 -13.67 7.02
N ALA A 650 25.55 -14.41 6.27
CA ALA A 650 25.95 -15.52 5.43
C ALA A 650 26.93 -15.05 4.33
N LYS A 651 28.20 -15.45 4.45
CA LYS A 651 29.15 -15.43 3.32
C LYS A 651 28.58 -16.25 2.16
N PRO A 652 28.90 -15.90 0.89
CA PRO A 652 28.54 -16.72 -0.27
C PRO A 652 28.92 -18.19 -0.04
N THR A 653 27.95 -19.09 -0.23
CA THR A 653 28.10 -20.55 -0.07
C THR A 653 29.11 -21.14 -1.06
N ARG A 654 29.42 -20.39 -2.13
CA ARG A 654 30.43 -20.72 -3.14
C ARG A 654 31.35 -19.50 -3.35
N PRO A 655 32.69 -19.65 -3.35
CA PRO A 655 33.57 -18.56 -3.74
C PRO A 655 33.39 -18.23 -5.23
N PRO A 656 33.54 -16.95 -5.65
CA PRO A 656 33.38 -16.58 -7.05
C PRO A 656 34.40 -17.31 -7.93
N PRO A 657 34.02 -17.68 -9.17
CA PRO A 657 34.92 -18.40 -10.09
C PRO A 657 36.20 -17.58 -10.32
N LYS A 658 37.36 -18.24 -10.19
CA LYS A 658 38.66 -17.58 -10.38
C LYS A 658 38.76 -17.04 -11.79
N ARG A 659 38.82 -15.71 -11.93
CA ARG A 659 38.94 -15.01 -13.21
C ARG A 659 40.23 -15.47 -13.92
N ILE A 660 40.10 -16.24 -14.99
CA ILE A 660 41.25 -16.75 -15.76
C ILE A 660 41.80 -15.59 -16.61
N THR A 661 42.93 -15.05 -16.19
CA THR A 661 43.61 -13.96 -16.91
C THR A 661 44.35 -14.53 -18.12
N PHE A 662 43.70 -14.54 -19.29
CA PHE A 662 44.38 -14.83 -20.55
C PHE A 662 45.39 -13.72 -20.87
N THR A 663 46.68 -14.08 -20.93
CA THR A 663 47.75 -13.19 -21.40
C THR A 663 47.82 -13.25 -22.93
N PRO A 664 47.63 -12.12 -23.64
CA PRO A 664 47.78 -12.10 -25.10
C PRO A 664 49.23 -12.40 -25.49
N LYS A 665 49.45 -13.31 -26.44
CA LYS A 665 50.76 -13.44 -27.11
C LYS A 665 51.00 -12.21 -27.97
N ALA A 666 52.10 -11.48 -27.69
CA ALA A 666 52.56 -10.41 -28.55
C ALA A 666 53.19 -10.98 -29.86
N PRO A 667 53.06 -10.29 -31.01
CA PRO A 667 53.62 -10.71 -32.29
C PRO A 667 55.15 -10.52 -32.38
N VAL A 668 55.74 -11.01 -33.47
CA VAL A 668 57.21 -11.13 -33.67
C VAL A 668 57.74 -10.08 -34.66
N ALA A 669 58.97 -9.59 -34.40
CA ALA A 669 59.80 -8.68 -35.22
C ALA A 669 59.31 -7.21 -35.32
N SER A 670 60.16 -6.21 -35.62
CA SER A 670 61.58 -6.26 -36.06
C SER A 670 62.53 -5.32 -35.27
N SER A 671 63.50 -4.65 -35.91
CA SER A 671 64.82 -4.36 -35.32
C SER A 671 65.34 -2.91 -35.38
N ARG A 672 66.18 -2.54 -34.37
CA ARG A 672 67.12 -1.38 -34.32
C ARG A 672 66.44 0.02 -34.27
N ILE A 673 67.03 1.09 -33.70
CA ILE A 673 68.45 1.45 -33.51
C ILE A 673 68.74 2.18 -32.15
N ARG A 674 69.97 2.71 -31.96
CA ARG A 674 70.64 3.07 -30.68
C ARG A 674 70.43 4.50 -30.11
N THR A 675 70.51 4.59 -28.76
CA THR A 675 71.09 5.68 -27.90
C THR A 675 70.36 7.05 -27.85
N THR A 676 70.49 7.90 -26.81
CA THR A 676 71.61 8.15 -25.85
C THR A 676 71.24 8.46 -24.38
N THR A 677 72.19 8.15 -23.48
CA THR A 677 72.47 8.79 -22.15
C THR A 677 71.46 8.66 -20.99
N ALA A 678 71.97 8.80 -19.76
CA ALA A 678 71.27 8.49 -18.50
C ALA A 678 71.71 9.42 -17.34
N ALA A 679 70.94 9.47 -16.25
CA ALA A 679 71.37 10.08 -14.98
C ALA A 679 70.67 9.47 -13.73
N ALA A 680 71.48 8.86 -12.85
CA ALA A 680 71.26 8.57 -11.42
C ALA A 680 70.00 7.80 -10.92
N ALA A 681 70.15 7.07 -9.81
CA ALA A 681 69.11 6.19 -9.24
C ALA A 681 68.94 6.35 -7.71
N ARG A 682 67.86 5.78 -7.16
CA ARG A 682 67.62 5.60 -5.70
C ARG A 682 66.92 4.26 -5.39
N PRO A 683 67.50 3.39 -4.53
CA PRO A 683 66.79 2.33 -3.79
C PRO A 683 66.11 2.92 -2.51
N ARG A 684 64.99 2.41 -1.95
CA ARG A 684 64.65 1.07 -1.40
C ARG A 684 65.37 0.83 -0.05
N TRP A 685 64.72 0.57 1.10
CA TRP A 685 63.90 -0.61 1.46
C TRP A 685 62.90 -0.36 2.64
N GLU A 686 62.31 -1.44 3.20
CA GLU A 686 61.13 -1.49 4.11
C GLU A 686 61.46 -1.73 5.62
N ALA A 687 60.40 -1.99 6.42
CA ALA A 687 60.30 -2.19 7.89
C ALA A 687 61.00 -3.49 8.44
N PRO A 688 60.92 -3.95 9.73
CA PRO A 688 59.89 -3.78 10.82
C PRO A 688 60.52 -3.71 12.26
N PRO A 689 60.02 -4.30 13.39
CA PRO A 689 58.65 -4.54 13.94
C PRO A 689 58.41 -3.80 15.31
N SER A 690 57.96 -4.48 16.39
CA SER A 690 57.15 -3.93 17.52
C SER A 690 57.63 -4.21 18.98
N GLU A 691 56.88 -3.68 19.97
CA GLU A 691 56.91 -3.94 21.44
C GLU A 691 58.03 -3.30 22.30
N THR A 692 57.91 -2.97 23.61
CA THR A 692 56.83 -2.98 24.66
C THR A 692 56.99 -1.76 25.61
N ARG A 693 55.95 -1.37 26.40
CA ARG A 693 56.07 -1.11 27.87
C ARG A 693 54.75 -0.72 28.59
N LYS A 694 54.72 -0.96 29.91
CA LYS A 694 53.83 -0.37 30.94
C LYS A 694 54.67 0.66 31.77
N ASP A 695 54.19 1.50 32.70
CA ASP A 695 53.07 1.38 33.65
C ASP A 695 52.44 2.73 34.08
N LYS A 696 51.48 2.67 35.03
CA LYS A 696 50.60 3.75 35.56
C LYS A 696 51.19 4.53 36.77
N PRO A 697 50.60 5.63 37.32
CA PRO A 697 49.17 6.05 37.43
C PRO A 697 48.89 7.49 36.89
N ALA A 698 47.81 8.26 37.17
CA ALA A 698 46.72 8.20 38.17
C ALA A 698 45.34 8.77 37.67
N LYS A 699 44.68 9.64 38.46
CA LYS A 699 43.29 10.18 38.33
C LYS A 699 43.16 11.52 39.16
N PRO A 700 41.97 12.14 39.37
CA PRO A 700 41.11 12.84 38.38
C PRO A 700 40.52 14.19 38.89
N TRP A 701 39.92 15.00 38.01
CA TRP A 701 38.52 15.50 38.11
C TRP A 701 38.16 16.35 36.87
N GLY A 702 36.88 16.68 36.68
CA GLY A 702 36.43 17.69 35.72
C GLY A 702 35.17 18.45 36.19
N LYS A 703 35.01 19.71 35.75
CA LYS A 703 33.75 20.49 35.77
C LYS A 703 33.94 21.85 35.05
N ASN A 704 32.82 22.46 34.63
CA ASN A 704 32.75 23.78 33.99
C ASN A 704 33.20 24.93 34.91
N LYS A 705 33.67 26.07 34.34
CA LYS A 705 33.04 27.40 34.53
C LYS A 705 33.65 28.57 33.72
N GLN A 706 32.75 29.45 33.25
CA GLN A 706 32.74 30.93 33.15
C GLN A 706 34.01 31.77 32.84
N GLU A 707 33.84 32.71 31.88
CA GLU A 707 34.06 34.20 31.92
C GLU A 707 35.33 34.79 32.62
N THR A 708 35.99 35.88 32.20
CA THR A 708 35.51 37.24 31.78
C THR A 708 36.61 38.11 31.11
N SER A 709 36.23 39.09 30.27
CA SER A 709 36.96 40.38 29.98
C SER A 709 38.30 40.32 29.19
N ALA A 710 38.90 41.40 28.62
CA ALA A 710 38.58 42.85 28.62
C ALA A 710 39.10 43.63 27.37
N HIS A 711 38.55 44.84 27.21
CA HIS A 711 38.95 46.09 26.50
C HIS A 711 40.45 46.41 26.26
N THR A 712 40.90 47.40 25.44
CA THR A 712 40.36 48.25 24.33
C THR A 712 41.47 49.20 23.81
N LYS A 713 41.52 49.57 22.51
CA LYS A 713 42.14 50.85 22.04
C LYS A 713 41.73 51.32 20.61
N LYS A 714 40.99 52.44 20.57
CA LYS A 714 41.23 53.71 19.82
C LYS A 714 41.66 53.71 18.33
N ASN A 715 40.83 54.30 17.45
CA ASN A 715 40.88 55.74 17.07
C ASN A 715 39.71 56.15 16.14
N SER A 716 39.49 57.46 15.90
CA SER A 716 38.28 57.97 15.20
C SER A 716 38.40 59.41 14.63
N ALA A 717 37.54 59.75 13.66
CA ALA A 717 37.25 61.12 13.18
C ALA A 717 35.75 61.22 12.84
N LYS A 718 34.96 62.05 13.55
CA LYS A 718 34.49 63.42 13.21
C LYS A 718 33.56 63.49 11.98
N GLN A 719 32.40 64.18 11.97
CA GLN A 719 31.58 64.93 12.95
C GLN A 719 30.17 65.16 12.29
N LYS A 720 29.09 65.80 12.81
CA LYS A 720 28.79 66.71 13.95
C LYS A 720 27.25 66.80 14.16
N LYS A 721 26.75 66.91 15.40
CA LYS A 721 25.45 67.52 15.83
C LYS A 721 24.12 66.84 15.37
N THR A 722 22.97 66.96 16.06
CA THR A 722 22.59 67.69 17.31
C THR A 722 21.43 67.03 18.08
N THR A 723 21.46 67.08 19.44
CA THR A 723 20.34 67.13 20.45
C THR A 723 19.09 66.21 20.33
N GLY A 724 18.51 65.68 21.42
CA GLY A 724 18.75 65.87 22.87
C GLY A 724 18.05 64.81 23.74
N THR A 725 18.20 64.89 25.08
CA THR A 725 18.00 63.77 26.04
C THR A 725 16.74 63.85 26.95
N PRO A 726 16.34 62.76 27.65
CA PRO A 726 15.01 62.58 28.25
C PRO A 726 14.95 62.53 29.80
N ASN A 727 13.83 62.00 30.33
CA ASN A 727 13.48 61.57 31.71
C ASN A 727 12.84 62.59 32.67
N VAL A 728 11.80 62.13 33.38
CA VAL A 728 11.62 62.19 34.85
C VAL A 728 10.60 61.12 35.28
N LYS A 729 10.65 60.66 36.54
CA LYS A 729 9.71 59.70 37.16
C LYS A 729 8.77 60.40 38.15
N SER A 730 7.56 59.89 38.33
CA SER A 730 6.84 59.98 39.62
C SER A 730 5.86 58.81 39.80
N LYS A 731 5.41 58.60 41.04
CA LYS A 731 4.31 57.71 41.42
C LYS A 731 3.12 58.59 41.81
N ASP A 732 1.90 58.05 41.82
CA ASP A 732 1.06 58.22 43.02
C ASP A 732 -0.10 57.21 43.15
N LYS A 733 -0.76 57.20 44.33
CA LYS A 733 -1.94 56.37 44.65
C LYS A 733 -3.10 57.22 45.19
N VAL A 734 -4.30 57.10 44.63
CA VAL A 734 -5.58 57.51 45.31
C VAL A 734 -6.68 56.47 45.05
N LYS A 735 -7.66 56.38 45.97
CA LYS A 735 -8.80 55.42 45.95
C LYS A 735 -10.13 56.11 45.59
N ALA A 736 -10.99 55.42 44.83
CA ALA A 736 -12.45 55.40 44.99
C ALA A 736 -12.98 54.10 44.31
N LYS A 737 -13.75 53.18 44.92
CA LYS A 737 -15.01 53.18 45.71
C LYS A 737 -16.32 53.02 44.89
N THR A 738 -16.65 51.75 44.65
CA THR A 738 -17.93 51.10 45.09
C THR A 738 -19.28 51.55 44.53
N ARG A 739 -19.89 50.67 43.71
CA ARG A 739 -21.30 50.19 43.62
C ARG A 739 -21.47 49.59 42.22
N GLN A 740 -21.89 48.36 41.96
CA GLN A 740 -22.65 47.33 42.71
C GLN A 740 -24.08 47.70 43.11
N THR A 741 -25.03 47.11 42.38
CA THR A 741 -26.36 46.68 42.82
C THR A 741 -26.81 45.54 41.92
N ASP A 742 -26.79 44.33 42.45
CA ASP A 742 -27.46 43.14 41.91
C ASP A 742 -28.94 43.13 42.37
N ALA A 743 -29.86 42.48 41.64
CA ALA A 743 -31.11 41.94 42.20
C ALA A 743 -31.88 41.05 41.18
N ASP A 744 -32.33 39.87 41.63
CA ASP A 744 -33.21 38.96 40.88
C ASP A 744 -34.71 39.37 40.94
N GLY A 745 -35.51 38.88 39.99
CA GLY A 745 -36.98 39.04 39.96
C GLY A 745 -37.74 37.91 40.66
N LEU A 746 -39.09 37.89 40.59
CA LEU A 746 -39.89 36.69 40.91
C LEU A 746 -41.34 36.67 40.35
N LYS A 747 -41.71 35.56 39.69
CA LYS A 747 -43.02 34.85 39.60
C LYS A 747 -44.38 35.62 39.66
N GLY A 748 -45.21 35.45 38.61
CA GLY A 748 -46.20 34.34 38.57
C GLY A 748 -47.72 34.59 38.32
N LYS A 749 -48.34 33.64 37.57
CA LYS A 749 -49.79 33.28 37.49
C LYS A 749 -50.77 34.28 36.80
N THR A 750 -51.95 33.96 36.23
CA THR A 750 -52.67 32.75 35.68
C THR A 750 -53.97 33.21 34.95
N GLY A 751 -54.55 32.47 33.98
CA GLY A 751 -56.04 32.51 33.76
C GLY A 751 -56.70 32.47 32.35
N VAL A 752 -56.83 31.29 31.74
CA VAL A 752 -57.96 30.72 30.91
C VAL A 752 -59.08 31.61 30.29
N THR A 753 -59.31 31.49 28.96
CA THR A 753 -60.61 31.17 28.24
C THR A 753 -60.38 31.19 26.69
N LYS A 754 -60.69 30.16 25.85
CA LYS A 754 -61.98 29.64 25.28
C LYS A 754 -62.87 30.75 24.68
N ARG A 755 -63.32 30.76 23.39
CA ARG A 755 -64.00 29.69 22.61
C ARG A 755 -64.43 30.15 21.18
N LYS A 756 -64.85 29.19 20.33
CA LYS A 756 -65.76 29.28 19.14
C LYS A 756 -65.21 29.73 17.76
N SER A 757 -66.01 29.45 16.71
CA SER A 757 -65.59 29.21 15.30
C SER A 757 -66.71 29.66 14.29
N PRO A 758 -66.71 29.30 12.97
CA PRO A 758 -67.09 30.20 11.87
C PRO A 758 -68.59 30.22 11.49
N PRO A 759 -68.98 31.02 10.47
CA PRO A 759 -69.20 30.48 9.10
C PRO A 759 -68.46 31.34 8.04
N ARG A 760 -68.59 31.21 6.70
CA ARG A 760 -69.54 30.48 5.82
C ARG A 760 -68.84 29.99 4.52
N LYS A 761 -69.60 29.27 3.67
CA LYS A 761 -69.23 28.69 2.36
C LYS A 761 -69.62 29.60 1.17
N GLY A 762 -69.01 29.37 -0.01
CA GLY A 762 -69.52 29.77 -1.32
C GLY A 762 -69.09 28.78 -2.43
N ALA A 763 -70.01 28.45 -3.33
CA ALA A 763 -69.82 27.69 -4.58
C ALA A 763 -70.70 28.38 -5.68
N GLN A 764 -70.76 28.04 -6.97
CA GLN A 764 -70.44 26.82 -7.74
C GLN A 764 -70.48 27.17 -9.26
N ARG A 765 -70.09 26.22 -10.14
CA ARG A 765 -70.43 26.08 -11.61
C ARG A 765 -69.58 26.82 -12.68
N GLU A 766 -69.51 26.39 -13.96
CA GLU A 766 -69.66 25.07 -14.67
C GLU A 766 -69.38 25.27 -16.20
N VAL A 767 -69.33 24.19 -17.02
CA VAL A 767 -69.37 24.16 -18.53
C VAL A 767 -68.05 24.60 -19.24
N HIS A 768 -67.50 24.00 -20.33
CA HIS A 768 -67.72 22.85 -21.25
C HIS A 768 -66.29 22.34 -21.69
N ARG A 769 -65.99 21.27 -22.45
CA ARG A 769 -66.53 19.93 -22.81
C ARG A 769 -65.90 19.50 -24.16
N GLN A 770 -64.92 18.58 -24.13
CA GLN A 770 -64.45 17.67 -25.22
C GLN A 770 -63.18 17.00 -24.64
N ARG A 771 -62.98 15.69 -24.48
CA ARG A 771 -63.58 14.42 -24.95
C ARG A 771 -63.17 13.91 -26.33
N GLU A 772 -62.17 13.01 -26.31
CA GLU A 772 -62.22 11.75 -27.05
C GLU A 772 -61.77 10.58 -26.14
N ASP A 773 -62.16 9.35 -26.47
CA ASP A 773 -61.99 8.13 -25.66
C ASP A 773 -61.16 7.10 -26.45
N LEU A 774 -60.25 6.36 -25.82
CA LEU A 774 -59.97 4.97 -26.20
C LEU A 774 -59.41 4.16 -25.02
N LYS A 775 -59.89 2.92 -24.88
CA LYS A 775 -59.57 1.99 -23.79
C LYS A 775 -59.27 0.61 -24.35
N VAL A 776 -58.31 -0.11 -23.76
CA VAL A 776 -58.38 -1.57 -23.62
C VAL A 776 -58.02 -1.94 -22.19
N LYS A 777 -58.66 -2.97 -21.64
CA LYS A 777 -58.35 -3.56 -20.31
C LYS A 777 -57.94 -5.03 -20.49
N GLY A 778 -57.00 -5.49 -19.68
CA GLY A 778 -56.80 -6.91 -19.37
C GLY A 778 -56.73 -7.10 -17.85
N ARG A 779 -57.51 -8.02 -17.27
CA ARG A 779 -57.52 -8.26 -15.81
C ARG A 779 -58.08 -9.65 -15.44
N LEU A 780 -57.19 -10.58 -15.09
CA LEU A 780 -57.48 -11.79 -14.32
C LEU A 780 -56.34 -11.90 -13.26
N LYS A 781 -56.60 -11.85 -11.95
CA LYS A 781 -57.32 -12.77 -11.03
C LYS A 781 -56.47 -13.97 -10.57
N GLU A 782 -56.04 -13.86 -9.32
CA GLU A 782 -55.98 -14.89 -8.28
C GLU A 782 -55.31 -16.23 -8.58
N ASN A 783 -54.26 -16.53 -7.80
CA ASN A 783 -54.43 -17.61 -6.83
C ASN A 783 -53.69 -17.36 -5.51
N LYS A 784 -54.10 -18.06 -4.43
CA LYS A 784 -53.47 -18.01 -3.11
C LYS A 784 -52.79 -19.33 -2.79
N THR A 785 -51.63 -19.27 -2.15
CA THR A 785 -51.20 -20.32 -1.20
C THR A 785 -50.52 -19.66 0.00
N ARG A 786 -50.76 -20.21 1.19
CA ARG A 786 -50.35 -19.65 2.48
C ARG A 786 -49.94 -20.79 3.39
N THR A 787 -48.67 -20.88 3.72
CA THR A 787 -48.11 -21.82 4.71
C THR A 787 -47.29 -21.05 5.73
N SER A 788 -47.26 -21.54 6.98
CA SER A 788 -46.71 -20.79 8.10
C SER A 788 -46.12 -21.68 9.19
N ALA A 789 -44.83 -21.50 9.46
CA ALA A 789 -44.10 -21.86 10.67
C ALA A 789 -43.12 -20.69 10.90
N LYS A 790 -43.01 -19.96 12.02
CA LYS A 790 -43.22 -20.22 13.47
C LYS A 790 -42.26 -21.25 14.08
N THR A 791 -41.64 -20.84 15.19
CA THR A 791 -40.77 -21.60 16.12
C THR A 791 -39.48 -22.17 15.52
N ASN A 792 -38.30 -22.04 16.13
CA ASN A 792 -38.00 -21.94 17.57
C ASN A 792 -37.13 -20.74 17.98
N ALA A 793 -37.26 -20.35 19.25
CA ALA A 793 -36.26 -19.57 19.98
C ALA A 793 -35.77 -20.42 21.16
N THR A 794 -34.46 -20.47 21.40
CA THR A 794 -33.85 -21.35 22.42
C THR A 794 -33.13 -20.51 23.47
N VAL A 795 -33.82 -20.23 24.59
CA VAL A 795 -33.22 -19.62 25.78
C VAL A 795 -32.81 -20.74 26.72
N TRP A 796 -31.51 -20.89 27.02
CA TRP A 796 -31.07 -21.69 28.18
C TRP A 796 -29.92 -21.02 28.97
N ASN A 797 -30.31 -20.58 30.17
CA ASN A 797 -29.54 -20.31 31.39
C ASN A 797 -28.25 -19.46 31.41
N ARG A 798 -28.35 -18.42 32.27
CA ARG A 798 -27.24 -17.95 33.10
C ARG A 798 -26.84 -19.05 34.10
N ARG A 799 -25.53 -19.30 34.26
CA ARG A 799 -24.84 -19.39 35.58
C ARG A 799 -23.36 -19.70 35.38
N GLU A 800 -22.53 -18.69 35.60
CA GLU A 800 -21.23 -18.79 36.29
C GLU A 800 -20.97 -17.41 36.93
N GLU A 801 -20.32 -17.35 38.08
CA GLU A 801 -20.22 -16.12 38.89
C GLU A 801 -18.81 -15.51 38.95
N LYS A 802 -18.78 -14.17 38.97
CA LYS A 802 -17.84 -13.34 39.74
C LYS A 802 -16.42 -13.92 40.00
N LYS A 803 -15.45 -13.62 39.11
CA LYS A 803 -14.05 -13.35 39.51
C LYS A 803 -13.21 -12.83 38.34
N HIS A 804 -13.00 -11.52 38.27
CA HIS A 804 -11.72 -10.86 38.61
C HIS A 804 -11.78 -9.36 38.26
N ARG A 805 -11.34 -8.53 39.21
CA ARG A 805 -10.93 -7.13 38.99
C ARG A 805 -9.40 -7.09 38.97
N ALA A 806 -8.85 -6.03 38.36
CA ALA A 806 -7.43 -5.68 38.28
C ALA A 806 -6.57 -6.68 37.49
N LEU A 807 -6.29 -6.33 36.22
CA LEU A 807 -5.21 -5.39 35.91
C LEU A 807 -5.67 -4.40 34.83
#